data_AF-I3TT56-F1
#
_entry.id   AF-I3TT56-F1
#
_cell.length_a   1.000
_cell.length_b   1.000
_cell.length_c   1.000
_cell.angle_alpha   90.00
_cell.angle_beta   90.00
_cell.angle_gamma   90.00
#
_symmetry.space_group_name_H-M   'P 1'
#
loop_
_entity.id
_entity.type
_entity.pdbx_description
1 polymer ?
#
loop_
_entity_poly.entity_id
_entity_poly.type
_entity_poly.pdbx_seq_one_letter_code
_entity_poly.pdbx_strand_id
1 'polypeptide(L)'
;MPLDEPPAADEHDRIVGAALADLQRKGLAPDHAILRALAGPESEAAIARALAAAPASAAPEARIAPGTIGFTDGRALTINVTGALRGEASFVQHHTVAARGNAGLELPTLVTGRAGLVLFMPEQAAGAISVFRTGRPDQAIVLVPPGGLVTSDQPATDSRAPLDYTTRAWSARLPAAWMASGLDLTFRSDDGRTGNLPASGIDFDAPAELVLQNIRIGMLTDYGDHHWFEQDPAMAGLDYFQKIPVRRLIVAAYLPVRLQPIRMPDGRLYTTASTDQGGVYDGDMRENIGKAMISIGINNANFGIVDTAGAEQVQPQYYRQVVVHTNVGVYANGVQVHGLSGGNGMATLISTDGNEFSHELGHNHGLGHYPGGGQWSAQNPASGWGYDDWRSRFIGNLWWEAAPQDTVIEGVTTPPFAGSYTFNADPMAGGRPSGAITRLTLHTGYSIRRVQQAFAATPVPDPSSATGYRKWNPASHSMEPFAPGGPKPVHSGVPVVTLVGFFDPDARFDTFLCPLYGNYGQVFDLPPPASTSGTAWLEISGPAGTRRIALGNARHAAGQMNKFHINLRQSDLPVTATFVDRTGRRQSFTVPVPPAALPDPVVIGGDDGWETAVVPRLPDFTRWAPEPPVLDSEQELERQLADTYGPVHAWRSDARSGRRPGELYGYDNPYNGRRQYFLLKADTYWYFPTESTDNQWWRYLGDANAFVDHRPNPLRARAQAASATLDAALKTYYGTTQLVTCPRSRAEAPSPPVRAGVVGALWYAAASRRYFLQRVASAGCGDLPGTATDNAAFWYVGEADDLTALFMRPMARSEADRHQAAWYRVDRFLEWGERGEGTVGRLFHYENTYRNTLDYFVQQEGGAYYFPTDQASGGGWLYLGSFR
;
A
#
# COMPACT_ATOMS: atom_id res chain seq x y z
N MET A 1 44.51 12.94 -51.31
CA MET A 1 44.64 12.92 -49.85
C MET A 1 43.41 12.19 -49.32
N PRO A 2 43.55 11.00 -48.74
CA PRO A 2 42.44 10.29 -48.13
C PRO A 2 42.06 10.96 -46.80
N LEU A 3 40.76 10.86 -46.51
CA LEU A 3 40.09 11.21 -45.27
C LEU A 3 40.66 10.34 -44.13
N ASP A 4 40.97 10.95 -42.99
CA ASP A 4 41.35 10.22 -41.78
C ASP A 4 40.19 9.29 -41.37
N GLU A 5 40.49 8.00 -41.24
CA GLU A 5 39.59 6.98 -40.73
C GLU A 5 39.18 7.30 -39.28
N PRO A 6 37.93 7.01 -38.88
CA PRO A 6 37.57 7.07 -37.47
C PRO A 6 38.47 6.11 -36.67
N PRO A 7 38.97 6.51 -35.48
CA PRO A 7 39.89 5.69 -34.72
C PRO A 7 39.27 4.33 -34.38
N ALA A 8 40.09 3.28 -34.45
CA ALA A 8 39.68 1.91 -34.15
C ALA A 8 39.14 1.83 -32.70
N ALA A 9 38.16 0.94 -32.46
CA ALA A 9 37.51 0.75 -31.16
C ALA A 9 38.49 0.62 -29.97
N ASP A 10 39.69 0.09 -30.23
CA ASP A 10 40.78 -0.09 -29.27
C ASP A 10 41.37 1.23 -28.72
N GLU A 11 41.28 2.33 -29.46
CA GLU A 11 41.81 3.64 -29.05
C GLU A 11 40.89 4.33 -28.04
N HIS A 12 39.58 4.25 -28.24
CA HIS A 12 38.59 4.72 -27.27
C HIS A 12 38.65 3.93 -25.96
N ASP A 13 38.85 2.60 -26.02
CA ASP A 13 39.05 1.78 -24.82
C ASP A 13 40.34 2.16 -24.07
N ARG A 14 41.41 2.56 -24.77
CA ARG A 14 42.63 3.12 -24.13
C ARG A 14 42.39 4.48 -23.48
N ILE A 15 41.70 5.39 -24.16
CA ILE A 15 41.41 6.73 -23.63
C ILE A 15 40.56 6.61 -22.35
N VAL A 16 39.53 5.76 -22.41
CA VAL A 16 38.68 5.47 -21.25
C VAL A 16 39.46 4.75 -20.15
N GLY A 17 40.32 3.79 -20.49
CA GLY A 17 41.20 3.12 -19.53
C GLY A 17 42.17 4.07 -18.82
N ALA A 18 42.72 5.05 -19.54
CA ALA A 18 43.57 6.09 -18.96
C ALA A 18 42.77 7.04 -18.06
N ALA A 19 41.55 7.40 -18.46
CA ALA A 19 40.63 8.19 -17.63
C ALA A 19 40.26 7.44 -16.33
N LEU A 20 39.98 6.14 -16.39
CA LEU A 20 39.74 5.32 -15.20
C LEU A 20 40.94 5.23 -14.28
N ALA A 21 42.15 5.00 -14.82
CA ALA A 21 43.37 4.96 -14.03
C ALA A 21 43.63 6.32 -13.34
N ASP A 22 43.29 7.42 -14.01
CA ASP A 22 43.37 8.76 -13.44
C ASP A 22 42.35 8.99 -12.33
N LEU A 23 41.11 8.52 -12.51
CA LEU A 23 40.06 8.56 -11.49
C LEU A 23 40.42 7.70 -10.27
N GLN A 24 40.97 6.50 -10.48
CA GLN A 24 41.47 5.63 -9.40
C GLN A 24 42.62 6.27 -8.62
N ARG A 25 43.61 6.86 -9.31
CA ARG A 25 44.69 7.63 -8.63
C ARG A 25 44.14 8.82 -7.85
N LYS A 26 43.00 9.35 -8.28
CA LYS A 26 42.27 10.43 -7.62
C LYS A 26 41.24 9.92 -6.60
N GLY A 27 41.11 8.61 -6.35
CA GLY A 27 40.12 8.06 -5.41
C GLY A 27 38.66 8.41 -5.77
N LEU A 28 38.37 8.68 -7.04
CA LEU A 28 37.05 9.00 -7.55
C LEU A 28 36.44 7.76 -8.19
N ALA A 29 35.16 7.50 -7.90
CA ALA A 29 34.41 6.45 -8.59
C ALA A 29 34.24 6.83 -10.08
N PRO A 30 34.41 5.88 -11.00
CA PRO A 30 34.17 6.13 -12.41
C PRO A 30 32.67 6.38 -12.63
N ASP A 31 32.35 7.56 -13.18
CA ASP A 31 31.00 8.01 -13.52
C ASP A 31 30.92 8.30 -15.02
N HIS A 32 29.73 8.10 -15.60
CA HIS A 32 29.51 8.26 -17.05
C HIS A 32 29.76 9.68 -17.53
N ALA A 33 29.28 10.70 -16.82
CA ALA A 33 29.48 12.09 -17.22
C ALA A 33 30.95 12.50 -17.11
N ILE A 34 31.65 12.02 -16.08
CA ILE A 34 33.08 12.27 -15.89
C ILE A 34 33.90 11.60 -17.00
N LEU A 35 33.62 10.34 -17.30
CA LEU A 35 34.32 9.62 -18.36
C LEU A 35 33.98 10.18 -19.74
N ARG A 36 32.76 10.65 -19.98
CA ARG A 36 32.37 11.33 -21.22
C ARG A 36 33.05 12.69 -21.38
N ALA A 37 33.23 13.43 -20.28
CA ALA A 37 33.98 14.67 -20.28
C ALA A 37 35.48 14.46 -20.53
N LEU A 38 36.04 13.35 -20.04
CA LEU A 38 37.46 13.02 -20.17
C LEU A 38 37.82 12.32 -21.49
N ALA A 39 36.94 11.46 -22.00
CA ALA A 39 37.18 10.63 -23.18
C ALA A 39 36.44 11.12 -24.43
N GLY A 40 35.61 12.15 -24.31
CA GLY A 40 34.81 12.72 -25.40
C GLY A 40 33.56 11.90 -25.73
N PRO A 41 32.58 12.52 -26.41
CA PRO A 41 31.29 11.90 -26.74
C PRO A 41 31.41 10.71 -27.70
N GLU A 42 32.52 10.58 -28.42
CA GLU A 42 32.76 9.50 -29.39
C GLU A 42 33.20 8.19 -28.71
N SER A 43 33.62 8.25 -27.44
CA SER A 43 34.06 7.11 -26.64
C SER A 43 32.90 6.38 -25.92
N GLU A 44 31.64 6.69 -26.20
CA GLU A 44 30.47 6.19 -25.46
C GLU A 44 30.42 4.67 -25.27
N ALA A 45 30.70 3.91 -26.33
CA ALA A 45 30.71 2.45 -26.25
C ALA A 45 31.82 1.92 -25.33
N ALA A 46 32.99 2.57 -25.32
CA ALA A 46 34.12 2.24 -24.46
C ALA A 46 33.86 2.65 -23.00
N ILE A 47 33.26 3.83 -22.78
CA ILE A 47 32.84 4.32 -21.47
C ILE A 47 31.85 3.34 -20.84
N ALA A 48 30.86 2.89 -21.62
CA ALA A 48 29.87 1.91 -21.17
C ALA A 48 30.51 0.57 -20.79
N ARG A 49 31.46 0.06 -21.59
CA ARG A 49 32.21 -1.18 -21.27
C ARG A 49 33.04 -1.04 -20.00
N ALA A 50 33.74 0.07 -19.84
CA ALA A 50 34.63 0.28 -18.70
C ALA A 50 33.88 0.51 -17.39
N LEU A 51 32.73 1.18 -17.43
CA LEU A 51 31.82 1.31 -16.28
C LEU A 51 31.18 -0.02 -15.89
N ALA A 52 30.91 -0.90 -16.87
CA ALA A 52 30.41 -2.25 -16.61
C ALA A 52 31.47 -3.17 -15.98
N ALA A 53 32.76 -2.86 -16.14
CA ALA A 53 33.89 -3.61 -15.58
C ALA A 53 34.41 -3.04 -14.24
N ALA A 54 33.94 -1.87 -13.81
CA ALA A 54 34.35 -1.27 -12.55
C ALA A 54 33.79 -2.08 -11.36
N PRO A 55 34.59 -2.39 -10.33
CA PRO A 55 34.09 -3.12 -9.18
C PRO A 55 33.00 -2.30 -8.48
N ALA A 56 31.86 -2.94 -8.20
CA ALA A 56 30.80 -2.36 -7.41
C ALA A 56 31.37 -1.78 -6.11
N SER A 57 31.06 -0.52 -5.79
CA SER A 57 31.24 -0.05 -4.43
C SER A 57 30.47 -1.02 -3.53
N ALA A 58 31.19 -1.70 -2.64
CA ALA A 58 30.62 -2.65 -1.70
C ALA A 58 29.38 -2.02 -1.07
N ALA A 59 28.23 -2.70 -1.15
CA ALA A 59 27.10 -2.31 -0.33
C ALA A 59 27.58 -2.26 1.13
N PRO A 60 27.13 -1.29 1.94
CA PRO A 60 27.50 -1.26 3.36
C PRO A 60 27.24 -2.65 3.95
N GLU A 61 28.23 -3.20 4.66
CA GLU A 61 28.10 -4.51 5.29
C GLU A 61 26.78 -4.55 6.07
N ALA A 62 25.89 -5.45 5.68
CA ALA A 62 24.58 -5.61 6.30
C ALA A 62 24.78 -5.99 7.76
N ARG A 63 24.49 -5.07 8.69
CA ARG A 63 24.74 -5.20 10.13
C ARG A 63 23.45 -4.97 10.90
N ILE A 64 23.21 -5.85 11.87
CA ILE A 64 22.10 -5.71 12.83
C ILE A 64 22.37 -4.48 13.69
N ALA A 65 21.37 -3.62 13.85
CA ALA A 65 21.52 -2.42 14.67
C ALA A 65 21.81 -2.83 16.14
N PRO A 66 22.73 -2.15 16.84
CA PRO A 66 23.04 -2.47 18.23
C PRO A 66 21.79 -2.46 19.12
N GLY A 67 21.62 -3.50 19.94
CA GLY A 67 20.48 -3.61 20.84
C GLY A 67 19.18 -4.12 20.19
N THR A 68 19.20 -4.47 18.90
CA THR A 68 18.02 -5.07 18.23
C THR A 68 17.62 -6.37 18.92
N ILE A 69 16.34 -6.50 19.22
CA ILE A 69 15.72 -7.70 19.77
C ILE A 69 15.14 -8.51 18.61
N GLY A 70 15.41 -9.82 18.55
CA GLY A 70 14.73 -10.71 17.63
C GLY A 70 13.53 -11.40 18.26
N PHE A 71 12.33 -11.16 17.72
CA PHE A 71 11.06 -11.67 18.25
C PHE A 71 11.07 -13.19 18.44
N THR A 72 11.65 -13.91 17.48
CA THR A 72 11.70 -15.37 17.50
C THR A 72 13.02 -15.97 18.01
N ASP A 73 14.00 -15.15 18.37
CA ASP A 73 15.37 -15.64 18.63
C ASP A 73 15.48 -16.50 19.89
N GLY A 74 14.56 -16.32 20.85
CA GLY A 74 14.46 -17.13 22.07
C GLY A 74 13.92 -18.55 21.85
N ARG A 75 13.42 -18.89 20.65
CA ARG A 75 12.86 -20.21 20.36
C ARG A 75 13.91 -21.19 19.86
N ALA A 76 13.73 -22.46 20.23
CA ALA A 76 14.49 -23.57 19.66
C ALA A 76 14.17 -23.73 18.16
N LEU A 77 15.18 -24.13 17.37
CA LEU A 77 15.00 -24.40 15.95
C LEU A 77 14.23 -25.70 15.73
N THR A 78 13.26 -25.66 14.82
CA THR A 78 12.55 -26.84 14.31
C THR A 78 13.28 -27.33 13.05
N ILE A 79 14.22 -28.25 13.21
CA ILE A 79 15.06 -28.72 12.10
C ILE A 79 14.23 -29.48 11.06
N ASN A 80 14.13 -28.92 9.87
CA ASN A 80 13.43 -29.49 8.71
C ASN A 80 14.28 -29.48 7.43
N VAL A 81 15.42 -28.77 7.43
CA VAL A 81 16.47 -28.89 6.42
C VAL A 81 17.52 -29.86 6.92
N THR A 82 17.73 -30.95 6.18
CA THR A 82 18.61 -32.05 6.57
C THR A 82 19.73 -32.28 5.56
N GLY A 83 20.92 -32.64 6.04
CA GLY A 83 22.14 -32.76 5.23
C GLY A 83 23.37 -32.33 6.03
N ALA A 84 24.44 -31.96 5.34
CA ALA A 84 25.63 -31.37 5.97
C ALA A 84 25.38 -29.92 6.42
N LEU A 85 24.48 -29.21 5.74
CA LEU A 85 23.93 -27.92 6.17
C LEU A 85 22.55 -28.19 6.79
N ARG A 86 22.44 -28.10 8.11
CA ARG A 86 21.21 -28.34 8.87
C ARG A 86 20.63 -27.03 9.36
N GLY A 87 19.31 -26.95 9.48
CA GLY A 87 18.65 -25.78 10.01
C GLY A 87 17.13 -25.84 9.91
N GLU A 88 16.52 -24.72 10.26
CA GLU A 88 15.09 -24.49 10.08
C GLU A 88 14.87 -23.59 8.87
N ALA A 89 14.03 -24.07 7.95
CA ALA A 89 13.40 -23.26 6.93
C ALA A 89 11.94 -22.96 7.32
N SER A 90 11.57 -21.69 7.29
CA SER A 90 10.19 -21.22 7.41
C SER A 90 9.85 -20.29 6.26
N PHE A 91 8.58 -19.93 6.13
CA PHE A 91 8.11 -19.14 4.99
C PHE A 91 7.23 -17.97 5.44
N VAL A 92 7.11 -16.98 4.56
CA VAL A 92 6.30 -15.79 4.79
C VAL A 92 5.58 -15.41 3.50
N GLN A 93 4.26 -15.25 3.55
CA GLN A 93 3.48 -14.69 2.45
C GLN A 93 2.64 -13.51 2.95
N HIS A 94 1.50 -13.82 3.59
CA HIS A 94 0.66 -12.86 4.32
C HIS A 94 0.91 -12.97 5.83
N HIS A 95 1.24 -14.17 6.30
CA HIS A 95 1.71 -14.48 7.65
C HIS A 95 3.02 -15.27 7.61
N THR A 96 3.80 -15.18 8.68
CA THR A 96 4.93 -16.08 8.95
C THR A 96 4.41 -17.46 9.35
N VAL A 97 4.87 -18.50 8.67
CA VAL A 97 4.38 -19.88 8.82
C VAL A 97 5.53 -20.89 8.86
N ALA A 98 5.31 -22.03 9.49
CA ALA A 98 6.23 -23.16 9.37
C ALA A 98 6.16 -23.73 7.94
N ALA A 99 7.20 -24.47 7.53
CA ALA A 99 7.18 -25.18 6.25
C ALA A 99 6.02 -26.19 6.17
N ARG A 100 5.73 -26.88 7.27
CA ARG A 100 4.72 -27.93 7.37
C ARG A 100 4.14 -28.01 8.78
N GLY A 101 2.92 -28.54 8.89
CA GLY A 101 2.26 -28.80 10.18
C GLY A 101 1.54 -27.59 10.77
N ASN A 102 1.30 -26.56 9.96
CA ASN A 102 0.69 -25.29 10.40
C ASN A 102 -0.69 -25.47 11.06
N ALA A 103 -1.44 -26.49 10.68
CA ALA A 103 -2.73 -26.80 11.30
C ALA A 103 -2.62 -27.06 12.82
N GLY A 104 -1.56 -27.74 13.28
CA GLY A 104 -1.31 -27.98 14.70
C GLY A 104 -0.77 -26.76 15.45
N LEU A 105 -0.28 -25.76 14.72
CA LEU A 105 0.20 -24.49 15.25
C LEU A 105 -0.89 -23.40 15.22
N GLU A 106 -2.08 -23.72 14.72
CA GLU A 106 -3.14 -22.75 14.44
C GLU A 106 -2.66 -21.58 13.56
N LEU A 107 -1.85 -21.89 12.54
CA LEU A 107 -1.36 -20.95 11.53
C LEU A 107 -1.94 -21.28 10.14
N PRO A 108 -2.03 -20.31 9.23
CA PRO A 108 -2.35 -20.58 7.83
C PRO A 108 -1.23 -21.39 7.15
N THR A 109 -1.53 -21.88 5.96
CA THR A 109 -0.61 -22.63 5.09
C THR A 109 -0.24 -21.79 3.87
N LEU A 110 0.81 -22.17 3.13
CA LEU A 110 1.22 -21.43 1.93
C LEU A 110 0.14 -21.47 0.85
N VAL A 111 -0.20 -20.29 0.31
CA VAL A 111 -1.08 -20.13 -0.84
C VAL A 111 -0.32 -20.49 -2.10
N THR A 112 -0.84 -21.44 -2.87
CA THR A 112 -0.27 -21.83 -4.16
C THR A 112 -0.24 -20.65 -5.13
N GLY A 113 0.88 -20.48 -5.85
CA GLY A 113 1.05 -19.44 -6.86
C GLY A 113 1.16 -18.02 -6.31
N ARG A 114 1.48 -17.85 -5.02
CA ARG A 114 1.80 -16.56 -4.41
C ARG A 114 3.27 -16.54 -4.00
N ALA A 115 3.99 -15.50 -4.42
CA ALA A 115 5.39 -15.33 -4.02
C ALA A 115 5.52 -15.23 -2.49
N GLY A 116 6.66 -15.64 -1.96
CA GLY A 116 6.88 -15.59 -0.51
C GLY A 116 8.36 -15.56 -0.14
N LEU A 117 8.66 -15.10 1.05
CA LEU A 117 10.00 -15.12 1.62
C LEU A 117 10.28 -16.53 2.18
N VAL A 118 11.43 -17.10 1.87
CA VAL A 118 12.00 -18.21 2.65
C VAL A 118 12.96 -17.63 3.68
N LEU A 119 12.84 -18.08 4.92
CA LEU A 119 13.74 -17.77 6.02
C LEU A 119 14.50 -19.03 6.37
N PHE A 120 15.83 -18.99 6.34
CA PHE A 120 16.69 -20.11 6.71
C PHE A 120 17.58 -19.74 7.89
N MET A 121 17.39 -20.44 9.01
CA MET A 121 18.23 -20.32 10.19
C MET A 121 19.10 -21.58 10.32
N PRO A 122 20.38 -21.51 9.94
CA PRO A 122 21.25 -22.67 10.05
C PRO A 122 21.55 -22.99 11.52
N GLU A 123 21.58 -24.27 11.86
CA GLU A 123 21.96 -24.76 13.20
C GLU A 123 23.43 -24.44 13.52
N GLN A 124 24.26 -24.39 12.48
CA GLN A 124 25.70 -24.15 12.55
C GLN A 124 26.04 -22.92 11.73
N ALA A 125 27.03 -22.14 12.16
CA ALA A 125 27.50 -21.00 11.39
C ALA A 125 27.83 -21.40 9.94
N ALA A 126 27.45 -20.55 9.00
CA ALA A 126 27.69 -20.72 7.58
C ALA A 126 28.06 -19.37 6.97
N GLY A 127 28.88 -19.40 5.92
CA GLY A 127 29.15 -18.25 5.07
C GLY A 127 27.95 -17.93 4.17
N ALA A 128 28.20 -17.45 2.95
CA ALA A 128 27.13 -17.12 2.02
C ALA A 128 26.29 -18.36 1.68
N ILE A 129 24.96 -18.22 1.70
CA ILE A 129 24.01 -19.31 1.42
C ILE A 129 23.24 -19.00 0.14
N SER A 130 22.99 -20.04 -0.66
CA SER A 130 22.09 -19.99 -1.81
C SER A 130 20.98 -21.04 -1.68
N VAL A 131 19.81 -20.77 -2.26
CA VAL A 131 18.68 -21.70 -2.36
C VAL A 131 18.29 -21.92 -3.81
N PHE A 132 17.95 -23.15 -4.16
CA PHE A 132 17.44 -23.52 -5.48
C PHE A 132 16.48 -24.70 -5.37
N ARG A 133 15.64 -24.90 -6.40
CA ARG A 133 14.86 -26.14 -6.54
C ARG A 133 15.80 -27.33 -6.69
N THR A 134 15.49 -28.46 -6.06
CA THR A 134 16.42 -29.59 -6.04
C THR A 134 16.76 -30.04 -7.46
N GLY A 135 18.06 -30.23 -7.74
CA GLY A 135 18.54 -30.56 -9.09
C GLY A 135 18.60 -29.40 -10.08
N ARG A 136 18.28 -28.15 -9.68
CA ARG A 136 18.36 -26.94 -10.51
C ARG A 136 19.32 -25.87 -9.95
N PRO A 137 20.61 -26.20 -9.74
CA PRO A 137 21.60 -25.23 -9.24
C PRO A 137 21.84 -24.05 -10.21
N ASP A 138 21.40 -24.18 -11.46
CA ASP A 138 21.34 -23.11 -12.46
C ASP A 138 20.39 -21.96 -12.05
N GLN A 139 19.47 -22.21 -11.12
CA GLN A 139 18.46 -21.26 -10.66
C GLN A 139 18.73 -20.78 -9.22
N ALA A 140 19.97 -20.85 -8.76
CA ALA A 140 20.33 -20.46 -7.40
C ALA A 140 20.03 -18.99 -7.10
N ILE A 141 19.28 -18.75 -6.03
CA ILE A 141 19.05 -17.42 -5.45
C ILE A 141 19.97 -17.30 -4.24
N VAL A 142 20.82 -16.26 -4.22
CA VAL A 142 21.67 -15.95 -3.08
C VAL A 142 20.79 -15.38 -1.97
N LEU A 143 20.91 -15.92 -0.75
CA LEU A 143 20.18 -15.42 0.40
C LEU A 143 20.85 -14.15 0.93
N VAL A 144 20.01 -13.21 1.33
CA VAL A 144 20.40 -12.05 2.11
C VAL A 144 20.81 -12.53 3.52
N PRO A 145 21.99 -12.11 4.03
CA PRO A 145 22.44 -12.49 5.37
C PRO A 145 21.55 -11.89 6.46
N PRO A 146 21.65 -12.37 7.72
CA PRO A 146 20.78 -11.92 8.80
C PRO A 146 20.78 -10.41 9.06
N GLY A 147 21.94 -9.75 8.96
CA GLY A 147 22.03 -8.28 9.09
C GLY A 147 21.44 -7.48 7.92
N GLY A 148 20.96 -8.15 6.87
CA GLY A 148 20.23 -7.55 5.77
C GLY A 148 18.78 -8.01 5.67
N LEU A 149 18.31 -8.82 6.63
CA LEU A 149 16.89 -9.15 6.71
C LEU A 149 16.08 -7.87 6.84
N VAL A 150 14.96 -7.84 6.13
CA VAL A 150 14.02 -6.72 6.17
C VAL A 150 13.45 -6.51 7.57
N THR A 151 13.27 -5.25 7.97
CA THR A 151 12.88 -4.87 9.32
C THR A 151 11.36 -4.93 9.56
N SER A 152 10.96 -4.80 10.82
CA SER A 152 9.55 -4.65 11.22
C SER A 152 8.95 -3.29 10.84
N ASP A 153 7.64 -3.17 10.95
CA ASP A 153 6.87 -1.93 10.82
C ASP A 153 6.84 -1.06 12.09
N GLN A 154 7.79 -1.28 13.01
CA GLN A 154 7.96 -0.44 14.19
C GLN A 154 8.08 1.04 13.77
N PRO A 155 7.23 1.94 14.31
CA PRO A 155 7.31 3.35 13.99
C PRO A 155 8.63 3.97 14.43
N ALA A 156 9.20 4.87 13.61
CA ALA A 156 10.44 5.57 13.99
C ALA A 156 10.28 6.51 15.20
N THR A 157 9.04 6.86 15.54
CA THR A 157 8.70 7.63 16.76
C THR A 157 8.74 6.77 18.02
N ASP A 158 8.79 5.44 17.90
CA ASP A 158 8.96 4.54 19.02
C ASP A 158 10.41 4.57 19.51
N SER A 159 10.61 5.00 20.75
CA SER A 159 11.93 5.17 21.37
C SER A 159 12.46 3.88 22.02
N ARG A 160 11.68 2.79 22.03
CA ARG A 160 12.13 1.49 22.54
C ARG A 160 13.18 0.87 21.61
N ALA A 161 13.81 -0.22 22.06
CA ALA A 161 14.78 -0.94 21.23
C ALA A 161 14.17 -1.38 19.88
N PRO A 162 14.95 -1.44 18.80
CA PRO A 162 14.49 -2.02 17.55
C PRO A 162 14.07 -3.48 17.77
N LEU A 163 12.90 -3.85 17.26
CA LEU A 163 12.36 -5.19 17.34
C LEU A 163 12.11 -5.73 15.93
N ASP A 164 12.91 -6.71 15.53
CA ASP A 164 12.79 -7.41 14.25
C ASP A 164 12.26 -8.83 14.45
N TYR A 165 11.78 -9.46 13.37
CA TYR A 165 11.23 -10.81 13.45
C TYR A 165 12.26 -11.83 13.96
N THR A 166 13.51 -11.71 13.52
CA THR A 166 14.67 -12.52 13.96
C THR A 166 15.96 -11.83 13.58
N THR A 167 17.02 -12.04 14.37
CA THR A 167 18.38 -11.58 14.02
C THR A 167 19.23 -12.71 13.42
N ARG A 168 18.65 -13.89 13.16
CA ARG A 168 19.39 -15.11 12.79
C ARG A 168 19.13 -15.62 11.38
N ALA A 169 18.05 -15.20 10.73
CA ALA A 169 17.62 -15.80 9.47
C ALA A 169 18.32 -15.20 8.26
N TRP A 170 18.86 -16.07 7.42
CA TRP A 170 19.10 -15.77 6.02
C TRP A 170 17.77 -15.74 5.28
N SER A 171 17.62 -14.89 4.27
CA SER A 171 16.34 -14.78 3.56
C SER A 171 16.46 -14.63 2.06
N ALA A 172 15.47 -15.14 1.34
CA ALA A 172 15.34 -14.91 -0.09
C ALA A 172 13.86 -14.92 -0.47
N ARG A 173 13.44 -14.07 -1.40
CA ARG A 173 12.10 -14.17 -1.97
C ARG A 173 12.07 -15.26 -3.02
N LEU A 174 11.16 -16.22 -2.86
CA LEU A 174 10.88 -17.25 -3.84
C LEU A 174 9.80 -16.76 -4.82
N PRO A 175 10.00 -16.91 -6.15
CA PRO A 175 9.02 -16.52 -7.14
C PRO A 175 7.70 -17.29 -6.99
N ALA A 176 6.57 -16.65 -7.32
CA ALA A 176 5.25 -17.28 -7.32
C ALA A 176 5.20 -18.61 -8.10
N ALA A 177 5.93 -18.68 -9.22
CA ALA A 177 6.04 -19.87 -10.07
C ALA A 177 6.70 -21.08 -9.39
N TRP A 178 7.44 -20.88 -8.28
CA TRP A 178 8.00 -21.97 -7.48
C TRP A 178 7.05 -22.42 -6.37
N MET A 179 6.16 -21.52 -5.91
CA MET A 179 5.33 -21.71 -4.71
C MET A 179 4.11 -22.58 -5.01
N ALA A 180 4.33 -23.86 -5.28
CA ALA A 180 3.28 -24.83 -5.55
C ALA A 180 3.61 -26.21 -4.98
N SER A 181 2.58 -27.06 -4.86
CA SER A 181 2.73 -28.45 -4.44
C SER A 181 3.80 -29.18 -5.27
N GLY A 182 4.67 -29.94 -4.59
CA GLY A 182 5.83 -30.58 -5.20
C GLY A 182 7.13 -29.76 -5.14
N LEU A 183 7.10 -28.52 -4.62
CA LEU A 183 8.32 -27.74 -4.39
C LEU A 183 9.26 -28.47 -3.41
N ASP A 184 10.49 -28.72 -3.82
CA ASP A 184 11.60 -29.08 -2.94
C ASP A 184 12.71 -28.02 -3.05
N LEU A 185 13.51 -27.88 -2.00
CA LEU A 185 14.57 -26.87 -1.93
C LEU A 185 15.88 -27.49 -1.45
N THR A 186 16.96 -27.11 -2.13
CA THR A 186 18.33 -27.34 -1.68
C THR A 186 18.96 -26.02 -1.26
N PHE A 187 19.50 -25.98 -0.05
CA PHE A 187 20.33 -24.92 0.47
C PHE A 187 21.80 -25.33 0.32
N ARG A 188 22.64 -24.40 -0.14
CA ARG A 188 24.08 -24.60 -0.30
C ARG A 188 24.85 -23.42 0.24
N SER A 189 25.77 -23.68 1.17
CA SER A 189 26.75 -22.70 1.63
C SER A 189 27.96 -22.64 0.68
N ASP A 190 28.68 -21.52 0.73
CA ASP A 190 29.92 -21.27 0.01
C ASP A 190 31.04 -22.28 0.31
N ASP A 191 31.07 -22.84 1.53
CA ASP A 191 31.95 -23.93 1.94
C ASP A 191 31.55 -25.32 1.38
N GLY A 192 30.48 -25.39 0.58
CA GLY A 192 30.04 -26.60 -0.12
C GLY A 192 29.10 -27.51 0.67
N ARG A 193 28.77 -27.20 1.94
CA ARG A 193 27.73 -27.97 2.66
C ARG A 193 26.37 -27.77 2.01
N THR A 194 25.58 -28.84 1.99
CA THR A 194 24.24 -28.83 1.41
C THR A 194 23.20 -29.39 2.38
N GLY A 195 21.98 -28.88 2.27
CA GLY A 195 20.84 -29.28 3.07
C GLY A 195 19.58 -29.27 2.22
N ASN A 196 18.71 -30.27 2.40
CA ASN A 196 17.51 -30.43 1.61
C ASN A 196 16.25 -30.28 2.48
N LEU A 197 15.29 -29.53 1.96
CA LEU A 197 13.90 -29.51 2.40
C LEU A 197 13.07 -30.24 1.32
N PRO A 198 12.63 -31.49 1.58
CA PRO A 198 11.89 -32.26 0.58
C PRO A 198 10.48 -31.71 0.38
N ALA A 199 9.87 -32.03 -0.76
CA ALA A 199 8.50 -31.60 -1.07
C ALA A 199 7.46 -32.06 -0.05
N SER A 200 7.62 -33.26 0.52
CA SER A 200 6.77 -33.75 1.62
C SER A 200 6.93 -32.95 2.92
N GLY A 201 7.89 -32.03 2.99
CA GLY A 201 8.17 -31.14 4.10
C GLY A 201 7.55 -29.75 3.94
N ILE A 202 6.77 -29.49 2.88
CA ILE A 202 6.16 -28.19 2.60
C ILE A 202 4.66 -28.36 2.32
N ASP A 203 3.81 -27.69 3.11
CA ASP A 203 2.36 -27.71 2.92
C ASP A 203 1.91 -26.52 2.06
N PHE A 204 1.04 -26.79 1.07
CA PHE A 204 0.38 -25.78 0.23
C PHE A 204 -1.14 -25.95 0.23
N ASP A 205 -1.84 -24.81 0.11
CA ASP A 205 -3.30 -24.69 0.05
C ASP A 205 -3.73 -23.92 -1.22
N ALA A 206 -5.05 -23.79 -1.38
CA ALA A 206 -5.72 -23.29 -2.56
C ALA A 206 -5.19 -21.92 -3.04
N PRO A 207 -5.01 -21.75 -4.36
CA PRO A 207 -4.77 -20.44 -4.98
C PRO A 207 -6.07 -19.62 -5.02
N ALA A 208 -6.60 -19.26 -3.85
CA ALA A 208 -7.90 -18.62 -3.73
C ALA A 208 -7.94 -17.20 -4.33
N GLU A 209 -9.14 -16.74 -4.68
CA GLU A 209 -9.39 -15.42 -5.22
C GLU A 209 -10.50 -14.69 -4.48
N LEU A 210 -10.41 -13.36 -4.38
CA LEU A 210 -11.43 -12.51 -3.76
C LEU A 210 -11.76 -11.33 -4.68
N VAL A 211 -13.06 -11.06 -4.86
CA VAL A 211 -13.56 -9.86 -5.51
C VAL A 211 -14.21 -8.93 -4.48
N LEU A 212 -13.78 -7.68 -4.42
CA LEU A 212 -14.41 -6.61 -3.65
C LEU A 212 -15.10 -5.65 -4.61
N GLN A 213 -16.39 -5.42 -4.42
CA GLN A 213 -17.19 -4.47 -5.20
C GLN A 213 -17.53 -3.28 -4.31
N ASN A 214 -17.04 -2.09 -4.65
CA ASN A 214 -17.24 -0.88 -3.83
C ASN A 214 -18.37 -0.01 -4.40
N ILE A 215 -19.33 0.41 -3.56
CA ILE A 215 -20.43 1.30 -3.98
C ILE A 215 -20.86 2.26 -2.86
N ARG A 216 -21.15 3.51 -3.19
CA ARG A 216 -21.81 4.46 -2.27
C ARG A 216 -23.28 4.60 -2.60
N ILE A 217 -24.13 4.63 -1.58
CA ILE A 217 -25.59 4.61 -1.73
C ILE A 217 -26.23 5.75 -0.92
N GLY A 218 -26.94 6.63 -1.61
CA GLY A 218 -27.79 7.67 -1.03
C GLY A 218 -29.26 7.31 -1.15
N MET A 219 -29.95 7.12 -0.01
CA MET A 219 -31.35 6.70 0.05
C MET A 219 -32.25 7.86 0.46
N LEU A 220 -32.96 8.48 -0.49
CA LEU A 220 -33.70 9.74 -0.32
C LEU A 220 -32.82 10.95 0.02
N THR A 221 -31.52 10.83 -0.18
CA THR A 221 -30.48 11.85 0.03
C THR A 221 -29.35 11.62 -0.97
N ASP A 222 -28.42 12.58 -1.09
CA ASP A 222 -27.12 12.32 -1.71
C ASP A 222 -26.34 11.29 -0.89
N TYR A 223 -25.43 10.58 -1.54
CA TYR A 223 -24.50 9.63 -0.92
C TYR A 223 -23.40 10.39 -0.14
N GLY A 224 -22.78 9.70 0.84
CA GLY A 224 -21.70 10.28 1.67
C GLY A 224 -20.38 10.48 0.92
N ASP A 225 -19.34 10.92 1.64
CA ASP A 225 -18.01 11.21 1.09
C ASP A 225 -17.29 9.99 0.50
N HIS A 226 -16.24 10.24 -0.28
CA HIS A 226 -15.41 9.17 -0.80
C HIS A 226 -14.63 8.48 0.34
N HIS A 227 -14.58 7.15 0.33
CA HIS A 227 -13.78 6.39 1.30
C HIS A 227 -12.49 5.84 0.68
N TRP A 228 -11.59 5.32 1.50
CA TRP A 228 -10.23 4.96 1.08
C TRP A 228 -10.18 3.97 -0.10
N PHE A 229 -11.03 2.94 -0.12
CA PHE A 229 -11.09 1.98 -1.24
C PHE A 229 -11.64 2.58 -2.55
N GLU A 230 -12.29 3.74 -2.51
CA GLU A 230 -12.73 4.46 -3.71
C GLU A 230 -11.71 5.53 -4.13
N GLN A 231 -11.14 6.25 -3.17
CA GLN A 231 -10.14 7.29 -3.41
C GLN A 231 -8.81 6.71 -3.91
N ASP A 232 -8.41 5.56 -3.35
CA ASP A 232 -7.14 4.90 -3.65
C ASP A 232 -7.29 3.36 -3.59
N PRO A 233 -8.01 2.77 -4.56
CA PRO A 233 -8.26 1.34 -4.58
C PRO A 233 -6.96 0.52 -4.71
N ALA A 234 -5.90 1.09 -5.27
CA ALA A 234 -4.61 0.43 -5.41
C ALA A 234 -3.92 0.29 -4.06
N MET A 235 -3.74 1.39 -3.31
CA MET A 235 -3.12 1.33 -1.97
C MET A 235 -3.97 0.52 -0.99
N ALA A 236 -5.29 0.74 -0.98
CA ALA A 236 -6.20 0.04 -0.09
C ALA A 236 -6.22 -1.47 -0.37
N GLY A 237 -6.29 -1.84 -1.66
CA GLY A 237 -6.21 -3.22 -2.10
C GLY A 237 -4.87 -3.87 -1.74
N LEU A 238 -3.75 -3.17 -1.94
CA LEU A 238 -2.41 -3.69 -1.63
C LEU A 238 -2.29 -3.99 -0.14
N ASP A 239 -2.64 -3.03 0.73
CA ASP A 239 -2.62 -3.21 2.18
C ASP A 239 -3.43 -4.45 2.60
N TYR A 240 -4.66 -4.59 2.09
CA TYR A 240 -5.53 -5.72 2.42
C TYR A 240 -4.99 -7.04 1.87
N PHE A 241 -4.49 -7.07 0.64
CA PHE A 241 -3.91 -8.27 0.02
C PHE A 241 -2.77 -8.87 0.87
N GLN A 242 -1.94 -8.03 1.51
CA GLN A 242 -0.87 -8.48 2.39
C GLN A 242 -1.37 -9.16 3.69
N LYS A 243 -2.66 -9.05 4.02
CA LYS A 243 -3.24 -9.58 5.26
C LYS A 243 -4.14 -10.79 5.08
N ILE A 244 -4.42 -11.18 3.83
CA ILE A 244 -5.35 -12.28 3.52
C ILE A 244 -4.70 -13.39 2.67
N PRO A 245 -5.13 -14.66 2.85
CA PRO A 245 -4.54 -15.82 2.16
C PRO A 245 -5.13 -16.04 0.76
N VAL A 246 -4.99 -15.05 -0.13
CA VAL A 246 -5.44 -15.17 -1.54
C VAL A 246 -4.26 -15.10 -2.51
N ARG A 247 -4.38 -15.79 -3.65
CA ARG A 247 -3.48 -15.63 -4.80
C ARG A 247 -3.81 -14.35 -5.57
N ARG A 248 -5.10 -14.00 -5.68
CA ARG A 248 -5.56 -12.84 -6.46
C ARG A 248 -6.67 -12.06 -5.72
N LEU A 249 -6.53 -10.74 -5.68
CA LEU A 249 -7.54 -9.80 -5.18
C LEU A 249 -7.95 -8.86 -6.32
N ILE A 250 -9.26 -8.67 -6.49
CA ILE A 250 -9.83 -7.75 -7.47
C ILE A 250 -10.61 -6.70 -6.72
N VAL A 251 -10.18 -5.44 -6.79
CA VAL A 251 -10.88 -4.29 -6.22
C VAL A 251 -11.59 -3.57 -7.36
N ALA A 252 -12.89 -3.78 -7.42
CA ALA A 252 -13.81 -3.24 -8.39
C ALA A 252 -14.71 -2.17 -7.75
N ALA A 253 -15.35 -1.38 -8.60
CA ALA A 253 -16.20 -0.27 -8.19
C ALA A 253 -17.47 -0.22 -9.03
N TYR A 254 -18.52 0.31 -8.40
CA TYR A 254 -19.71 0.82 -9.04
C TYR A 254 -19.75 2.34 -8.91
N LEU A 255 -20.35 3.01 -9.90
CA LEU A 255 -20.70 4.43 -9.78
C LEU A 255 -21.63 4.61 -8.57
N PRO A 256 -21.48 5.72 -7.82
CA PRO A 256 -22.35 6.00 -6.68
C PRO A 256 -23.79 6.18 -7.16
N VAL A 257 -24.75 5.77 -6.33
CA VAL A 257 -26.18 5.81 -6.69
C VAL A 257 -26.97 6.63 -5.69
N ARG A 258 -27.79 7.54 -6.22
CA ARG A 258 -28.83 8.25 -5.48
C ARG A 258 -30.19 7.70 -5.86
N LEU A 259 -30.95 7.25 -4.86
CA LEU A 259 -32.30 6.73 -5.04
C LEU A 259 -33.33 7.71 -4.48
N GLN A 260 -34.03 8.40 -5.37
CA GLN A 260 -35.15 9.27 -5.01
C GLN A 260 -36.11 9.38 -6.20
N PRO A 261 -37.34 8.84 -6.13
CA PRO A 261 -37.96 8.15 -5.00
C PRO A 261 -37.46 6.70 -4.80
N ILE A 262 -37.86 6.06 -3.70
CA ILE A 262 -37.61 4.63 -3.39
C ILE A 262 -38.93 3.89 -3.26
N ARG A 263 -39.06 2.76 -3.97
CA ARG A 263 -40.14 1.79 -3.75
C ARG A 263 -39.63 0.63 -2.91
N MET A 264 -40.31 0.35 -1.81
CA MET A 264 -40.02 -0.76 -0.91
C MET A 264 -40.60 -2.08 -1.43
N PRO A 265 -40.06 -3.24 -1.00
CA PRO A 265 -40.58 -4.56 -1.39
C PRO A 265 -42.08 -4.77 -1.15
N ASP A 266 -42.65 -4.15 -0.13
CA ASP A 266 -44.08 -4.26 0.20
C ASP A 266 -44.98 -3.31 -0.62
N GLY A 267 -44.39 -2.50 -1.50
CA GLY A 267 -45.08 -1.54 -2.35
C GLY A 267 -45.20 -0.13 -1.78
N ARG A 268 -44.72 0.15 -0.55
CA ARG A 268 -44.60 1.53 -0.05
C ARG A 268 -43.69 2.35 -0.96
N LEU A 269 -44.06 3.61 -1.21
CA LEU A 269 -43.27 4.57 -1.99
C LEU A 269 -42.82 5.71 -1.09
N TYR A 270 -41.52 5.87 -0.94
CA TYR A 270 -40.91 6.99 -0.24
C TYR A 270 -40.34 8.01 -1.22
N THR A 271 -40.67 9.27 -1.01
CA THR A 271 -40.23 10.40 -1.85
C THR A 271 -39.31 11.38 -1.11
N THR A 272 -39.44 11.45 0.22
CA THR A 272 -38.72 12.40 1.09
C THR A 272 -38.02 11.73 2.26
N ALA A 273 -38.72 10.88 3.02
CA ALA A 273 -38.17 10.13 4.15
C ALA A 273 -38.88 8.78 4.31
N SER A 274 -38.18 7.80 4.87
CA SER A 274 -38.81 6.59 5.42
C SER A 274 -39.68 6.95 6.63
N THR A 275 -40.74 6.19 6.85
CA THR A 275 -41.56 6.29 8.07
C THR A 275 -40.97 5.49 9.23
N ASP A 276 -39.93 4.70 8.99
CA ASP A 276 -39.20 3.94 9.99
C ASP A 276 -38.14 4.80 10.70
N GLN A 277 -37.62 4.30 11.82
CA GLN A 277 -36.45 4.86 12.51
C GLN A 277 -35.17 4.27 11.89
N GLY A 278 -34.21 5.13 11.55
CA GLY A 278 -32.90 4.69 11.10
C GLY A 278 -31.89 4.71 12.24
N GLY A 279 -30.78 3.98 12.06
CA GLY A 279 -29.63 4.04 12.95
C GLY A 279 -28.40 3.40 12.32
N VAL A 280 -27.33 3.28 13.09
CA VAL A 280 -26.09 2.65 12.60
C VAL A 280 -26.30 1.17 12.25
N TYR A 281 -27.23 0.47 12.92
CA TYR A 281 -27.61 -0.92 12.66
C TYR A 281 -29.06 -1.09 12.15
N ASP A 282 -29.86 -0.03 12.16
CA ASP A 282 -31.31 -0.09 11.99
C ASP A 282 -31.81 0.69 10.77
N GLY A 283 -33.04 0.36 10.34
CA GLY A 283 -33.78 1.07 9.31
C GLY A 283 -34.22 0.18 8.14
N ASP A 284 -35.48 0.33 7.73
CA ASP A 284 -36.06 -0.46 6.64
C ASP A 284 -35.34 -0.28 5.28
N MET A 285 -34.86 0.92 4.95
CA MET A 285 -34.09 1.15 3.73
C MET A 285 -32.68 0.53 3.81
N ARG A 286 -32.01 0.57 4.97
CA ARG A 286 -30.72 -0.11 5.19
C ARG A 286 -30.85 -1.60 4.81
N GLU A 287 -31.85 -2.27 5.36
CA GLU A 287 -32.05 -3.71 5.18
C GLU A 287 -32.56 -4.07 3.78
N ASN A 288 -33.59 -3.39 3.29
CA ASN A 288 -34.27 -3.80 2.05
C ASN A 288 -33.65 -3.21 0.79
N ILE A 289 -33.03 -2.04 0.87
CA ILE A 289 -32.47 -1.33 -0.29
C ILE A 289 -30.96 -1.52 -0.33
N GLY A 290 -30.24 -1.09 0.71
CA GLY A 290 -28.78 -1.17 0.75
C GLY A 290 -28.24 -2.61 0.70
N LYS A 291 -28.75 -3.46 1.60
CA LYS A 291 -28.35 -4.86 1.71
C LYS A 291 -29.07 -5.74 0.68
N ALA A 292 -30.40 -5.89 0.80
CA ALA A 292 -31.13 -6.85 -0.01
C ALA A 292 -31.21 -6.50 -1.50
N MET A 293 -31.55 -5.26 -1.87
CA MET A 293 -31.70 -4.88 -3.27
C MET A 293 -30.35 -4.69 -3.98
N ILE A 294 -29.46 -3.89 -3.39
CA ILE A 294 -28.21 -3.50 -4.05
C ILE A 294 -27.12 -4.54 -3.85
N SER A 295 -26.71 -4.80 -2.60
CA SER A 295 -25.54 -5.65 -2.35
C SER A 295 -25.76 -7.10 -2.76
N ILE A 296 -26.86 -7.70 -2.30
CA ILE A 296 -27.23 -9.05 -2.71
C ILE A 296 -27.66 -9.10 -4.17
N GLY A 297 -28.24 -8.03 -4.71
CA GLY A 297 -28.51 -7.93 -6.14
C GLY A 297 -27.26 -7.97 -7.00
N ILE A 298 -26.21 -7.22 -6.65
CA ILE A 298 -24.90 -7.27 -7.33
C ILE A 298 -24.29 -8.68 -7.24
N ASN A 299 -24.33 -9.32 -6.07
CA ASN A 299 -23.85 -10.70 -5.91
C ASN A 299 -24.64 -11.68 -6.79
N ASN A 300 -25.96 -11.68 -6.68
CA ASN A 300 -26.82 -12.64 -7.39
C ASN A 300 -26.77 -12.45 -8.92
N ALA A 301 -26.68 -11.20 -9.40
CA ALA A 301 -26.45 -10.92 -10.82
C ALA A 301 -25.12 -11.51 -11.32
N ASN A 302 -24.08 -11.45 -10.49
CA ASN A 302 -22.78 -12.06 -10.76
C ASN A 302 -22.76 -13.59 -10.61
N PHE A 303 -23.83 -14.18 -10.06
CA PHE A 303 -24.04 -15.62 -9.96
C PHE A 303 -25.06 -16.14 -10.98
N GLY A 304 -25.62 -15.26 -11.81
CA GLY A 304 -26.59 -15.62 -12.85
C GLY A 304 -27.97 -16.00 -12.31
N ILE A 305 -28.28 -15.62 -11.07
CA ILE A 305 -29.63 -15.73 -10.50
C ILE A 305 -30.42 -14.54 -11.02
N VAL A 306 -31.65 -14.75 -11.50
CA VAL A 306 -32.41 -13.69 -12.18
C VAL A 306 -33.30 -12.91 -11.22
N ASP A 307 -33.98 -13.60 -10.30
CA ASP A 307 -34.88 -13.00 -9.32
C ASP A 307 -35.01 -13.80 -8.02
N THR A 308 -35.38 -13.13 -6.94
CA THR A 308 -35.63 -13.66 -5.58
C THR A 308 -36.76 -12.90 -4.89
N ALA A 309 -37.13 -13.25 -3.65
CA ALA A 309 -38.06 -12.41 -2.87
C ALA A 309 -37.46 -11.02 -2.60
N GLY A 310 -38.31 -10.00 -2.49
CA GLY A 310 -37.88 -8.60 -2.38
C GLY A 310 -36.86 -8.35 -1.27
N ALA A 311 -37.20 -8.74 -0.04
CA ALA A 311 -36.34 -8.61 1.13
C ALA A 311 -35.28 -9.72 1.28
N GLU A 312 -35.18 -10.67 0.34
CA GLU A 312 -34.27 -11.81 0.42
C GLU A 312 -32.81 -11.36 0.49
N GLN A 313 -32.07 -11.85 1.47
CA GLN A 313 -30.64 -11.55 1.60
C GLN A 313 -29.76 -12.78 1.34
N VAL A 314 -30.33 -13.93 0.97
CA VAL A 314 -29.55 -15.13 0.64
C VAL A 314 -28.82 -15.00 -0.70
N GLN A 315 -27.57 -15.47 -0.71
CA GLN A 315 -26.77 -15.70 -1.91
C GLN A 315 -25.93 -16.98 -1.76
N PRO A 316 -25.71 -17.76 -2.85
CA PRO A 316 -25.15 -19.11 -2.76
C PRO A 316 -23.61 -19.20 -2.76
N GLN A 317 -22.89 -18.08 -2.84
CA GLN A 317 -21.43 -18.01 -2.82
C GLN A 317 -20.75 -18.87 -3.90
N TYR A 318 -21.21 -18.81 -5.16
CA TYR A 318 -20.59 -19.59 -6.26
C TYR A 318 -19.12 -19.27 -6.48
N TYR A 319 -18.70 -18.05 -6.12
CA TYR A 319 -17.31 -17.68 -5.89
C TYR A 319 -17.24 -16.61 -4.80
N ARG A 320 -16.04 -16.32 -4.27
CA ARG A 320 -15.86 -15.29 -3.24
C ARG A 320 -15.96 -13.88 -3.82
N GLN A 321 -17.07 -13.23 -3.50
CA GLN A 321 -17.29 -11.81 -3.75
C GLN A 321 -17.89 -11.16 -2.52
N VAL A 322 -17.45 -9.95 -2.20
CA VAL A 322 -18.03 -9.09 -1.18
C VAL A 322 -18.38 -7.73 -1.79
N VAL A 323 -19.62 -7.30 -1.60
CA VAL A 323 -20.04 -5.92 -1.88
C VAL A 323 -19.79 -5.07 -0.65
N VAL A 324 -18.79 -4.22 -0.73
CA VAL A 324 -18.46 -3.20 0.27
C VAL A 324 -19.26 -1.95 -0.07
N HIS A 325 -20.16 -1.55 0.82
CA HIS A 325 -20.99 -0.36 0.60
C HIS A 325 -20.98 0.58 1.78
N THR A 326 -21.12 1.88 1.48
CA THR A 326 -21.43 2.90 2.49
C THR A 326 -22.78 3.53 2.16
N ASN A 327 -23.65 3.59 3.17
CA ASN A 327 -25.06 3.97 2.96
C ASN A 327 -25.47 5.09 3.90
N VAL A 328 -26.19 6.06 3.33
CA VAL A 328 -26.83 7.15 4.06
C VAL A 328 -28.30 7.21 3.66
N GLY A 329 -29.21 7.41 4.62
CA GLY A 329 -30.64 7.46 4.34
C GLY A 329 -31.40 8.49 5.17
N VAL A 330 -32.53 8.98 4.64
CA VAL A 330 -33.45 9.87 5.37
C VAL A 330 -34.59 9.08 5.99
N TYR A 331 -34.69 9.13 7.31
CA TYR A 331 -35.68 8.42 8.13
C TYR A 331 -36.55 9.39 8.93
N ALA A 332 -37.50 8.86 9.70
CA ALA A 332 -38.36 9.68 10.56
C ALA A 332 -37.56 10.45 11.64
N ASN A 333 -36.38 9.96 12.02
CA ASN A 333 -35.40 10.62 12.90
C ASN A 333 -34.27 11.34 12.14
N GLY A 334 -34.49 11.74 10.88
CA GLY A 334 -33.53 12.52 10.11
C GLY A 334 -32.54 11.66 9.31
N VAL A 335 -31.42 12.28 8.92
CA VAL A 335 -30.37 11.61 8.13
C VAL A 335 -29.59 10.67 9.02
N GLN A 336 -29.42 9.42 8.58
CA GLN A 336 -28.72 8.36 9.31
C GLN A 336 -27.64 7.75 8.43
N VAL A 337 -26.44 7.58 9.00
CA VAL A 337 -25.33 6.84 8.39
C VAL A 337 -25.34 5.41 8.93
N HIS A 338 -25.10 4.45 8.04
CA HIS A 338 -25.19 3.02 8.31
C HIS A 338 -23.79 2.39 8.28
N GLY A 339 -23.46 1.51 9.24
CA GLY A 339 -22.18 0.80 9.22
C GLY A 339 -22.11 -0.43 10.12
N LEU A 340 -20.87 -0.80 10.47
CA LEU A 340 -20.49 -1.77 11.51
C LEU A 340 -21.15 -3.16 11.35
N SER A 341 -21.49 -3.56 10.12
CA SER A 341 -22.05 -4.89 9.90
C SER A 341 -21.60 -5.51 8.58
N GLY A 342 -21.19 -6.76 8.62
CA GLY A 342 -20.83 -7.55 7.46
C GLY A 342 -21.24 -9.00 7.58
N GLY A 343 -21.03 -9.74 6.49
CA GLY A 343 -21.37 -11.14 6.37
C GLY A 343 -22.14 -11.40 5.08
N ASN A 344 -22.21 -12.69 4.70
CA ASN A 344 -23.01 -13.15 3.58
C ASN A 344 -22.74 -12.41 2.25
N GLY A 345 -21.48 -12.07 1.98
CA GLY A 345 -21.04 -11.42 0.74
C GLY A 345 -21.30 -9.91 0.69
N MET A 346 -21.54 -9.25 1.82
CA MET A 346 -21.68 -7.81 1.90
C MET A 346 -21.05 -7.23 3.17
N ALA A 347 -20.60 -5.99 3.09
CA ALA A 347 -20.08 -5.22 4.21
C ALA A 347 -20.69 -3.81 4.17
N THR A 348 -21.51 -3.51 5.17
CA THR A 348 -22.13 -2.20 5.41
C THR A 348 -21.21 -1.41 6.32
N LEU A 349 -20.52 -0.40 5.77
CA LEU A 349 -19.44 0.29 6.48
C LEU A 349 -19.72 1.79 6.64
N ILE A 350 -19.30 2.34 7.79
CA ILE A 350 -19.08 3.79 7.95
C ILE A 350 -17.74 4.17 7.33
N SER A 351 -16.68 3.42 7.60
CA SER A 351 -15.37 3.61 6.98
C SER A 351 -14.83 2.34 6.33
N THR A 352 -14.11 2.50 5.23
CA THR A 352 -13.44 1.40 4.53
C THR A 352 -11.98 1.22 4.97
N ASP A 353 -11.62 1.72 6.14
CA ASP A 353 -10.31 1.55 6.75
C ASP A 353 -10.45 1.14 8.22
N GLY A 354 -9.33 0.98 8.91
CA GLY A 354 -9.34 0.68 10.33
C GLY A 354 -9.80 -0.74 10.66
N ASN A 355 -10.23 -0.91 11.90
CA ASN A 355 -10.71 -2.20 12.37
C ASN A 355 -12.10 -2.54 11.83
N GLU A 356 -12.97 -1.56 11.57
CA GLU A 356 -14.32 -1.80 11.02
C GLU A 356 -14.22 -2.62 9.73
N PHE A 357 -13.42 -2.17 8.75
CA PHE A 357 -13.23 -2.92 7.51
C PHE A 357 -12.74 -4.35 7.77
N SER A 358 -11.71 -4.49 8.62
CA SER A 358 -11.10 -5.79 8.92
C SER A 358 -12.08 -6.75 9.61
N HIS A 359 -12.90 -6.23 10.52
CA HIS A 359 -13.92 -6.95 11.29
C HIS A 359 -15.07 -7.42 10.40
N GLU A 360 -15.68 -6.50 9.63
CA GLU A 360 -16.83 -6.83 8.80
C GLU A 360 -16.46 -7.74 7.63
N LEU A 361 -15.25 -7.63 7.10
CA LEU A 361 -14.75 -8.62 6.14
C LEU A 361 -14.45 -9.97 6.82
N GLY A 362 -13.98 -9.98 8.08
CA GLY A 362 -13.86 -11.20 8.88
C GLY A 362 -15.17 -12.00 8.93
N HIS A 363 -16.31 -11.33 9.16
CA HIS A 363 -17.64 -11.96 9.09
C HIS A 363 -17.98 -12.53 7.71
N ASN A 364 -17.60 -11.86 6.63
CA ASN A 364 -17.77 -12.37 5.26
C ASN A 364 -16.98 -13.66 4.99
N HIS A 365 -15.91 -13.85 5.75
CA HIS A 365 -15.02 -15.01 5.65
C HIS A 365 -15.35 -16.10 6.69
N GLY A 366 -16.48 -15.96 7.39
CA GLY A 366 -17.01 -16.97 8.31
C GLY A 366 -16.52 -16.86 9.75
N LEU A 367 -15.88 -15.75 10.13
CA LEU A 367 -15.52 -15.49 11.51
C LEU A 367 -16.73 -14.98 12.31
N GLY A 368 -16.83 -15.39 13.58
CA GLY A 368 -17.66 -14.73 14.58
C GLY A 368 -16.83 -13.74 15.41
N HIS A 369 -17.43 -13.15 16.45
CA HIS A 369 -16.66 -12.40 17.45
C HIS A 369 -15.81 -13.35 18.31
N TYR A 370 -14.66 -12.87 18.77
CA TYR A 370 -13.72 -13.59 19.63
C TYR A 370 -13.41 -15.03 19.15
N PRO A 371 -12.97 -15.21 17.89
CA PRO A 371 -12.77 -16.52 17.29
C PRO A 371 -11.75 -17.35 18.09
N GLY A 372 -12.19 -18.51 18.58
CA GLY A 372 -11.37 -19.43 19.38
C GLY A 372 -11.22 -19.05 20.85
N GLY A 373 -11.55 -17.81 21.20
CA GLY A 373 -11.56 -17.28 22.55
C GLY A 373 -10.19 -17.14 23.22
N GLY A 374 -10.14 -16.36 24.28
CA GLY A 374 -8.95 -16.18 25.13
C GLY A 374 -7.68 -15.84 24.33
N GLN A 375 -6.67 -16.71 24.41
CA GLN A 375 -5.38 -16.52 23.74
C GLN A 375 -5.44 -16.48 22.21
N TRP A 376 -6.50 -17.01 21.59
CA TRP A 376 -6.63 -17.04 20.11
C TRP A 376 -7.24 -15.77 19.53
N SER A 377 -7.96 -15.03 20.38
CA SER A 377 -8.53 -13.72 20.09
C SER A 377 -7.56 -12.58 20.44
N ALA A 378 -6.40 -12.90 21.02
CA ALA A 378 -5.30 -11.99 21.24
C ALA A 378 -4.10 -12.40 20.36
N GLN A 379 -3.34 -11.43 19.87
CA GLN A 379 -2.03 -11.73 19.32
C GLN A 379 -1.11 -12.22 20.44
N ASN A 380 -0.19 -13.10 20.10
CA ASN A 380 0.76 -13.70 21.04
C ASN A 380 2.02 -14.18 20.29
N PRO A 381 3.06 -14.69 20.96
CA PRO A 381 4.29 -15.15 20.29
C PRO A 381 4.08 -16.24 19.22
N ALA A 382 3.01 -17.02 19.32
CA ALA A 382 2.69 -18.10 18.38
C ALA A 382 1.75 -17.69 17.24
N SER A 383 1.21 -16.46 17.26
CA SER A 383 0.23 -15.99 16.25
C SER A 383 0.83 -15.66 14.88
N GLY A 384 2.17 -15.63 14.78
CA GLY A 384 2.88 -15.19 13.59
C GLY A 384 2.86 -13.67 13.40
N TRP A 385 3.70 -13.18 12.51
CA TRP A 385 3.72 -11.79 12.03
C TRP A 385 3.17 -11.72 10.62
N GLY A 386 2.62 -10.56 10.24
CA GLY A 386 2.25 -10.29 8.86
C GLY A 386 3.46 -9.90 8.00
N TYR A 387 3.27 -9.77 6.68
CA TYR A 387 4.33 -9.33 5.79
C TYR A 387 3.78 -8.57 4.58
N ASP A 388 4.38 -7.41 4.31
CA ASP A 388 4.15 -6.65 3.09
C ASP A 388 5.27 -6.97 2.09
N ASP A 389 4.99 -7.82 1.10
CA ASP A 389 5.96 -8.22 0.07
C ASP A 389 6.37 -7.07 -0.84
N TRP A 390 5.48 -6.10 -1.07
CA TRP A 390 5.77 -4.94 -1.89
C TRP A 390 6.70 -3.98 -1.14
N ARG A 391 6.33 -3.59 0.08
CA ARG A 391 7.17 -2.73 0.92
C ARG A 391 8.38 -3.44 1.49
N SER A 392 8.46 -4.77 1.36
CA SER A 392 9.51 -5.58 1.96
C SER A 392 9.67 -5.30 3.45
N ARG A 393 8.58 -5.39 4.22
CA ARG A 393 8.53 -5.12 5.67
C ARG A 393 7.68 -6.14 6.39
N PHE A 394 8.08 -6.55 7.57
CA PHE A 394 7.21 -7.34 8.44
C PHE A 394 6.16 -6.45 9.10
N ILE A 395 4.94 -6.96 9.22
CA ILE A 395 3.86 -6.33 9.98
C ILE A 395 3.81 -7.00 11.36
N GLY A 396 4.23 -6.27 12.39
CA GLY A 396 4.26 -6.77 13.75
C GLY A 396 2.87 -7.13 14.26
N ASN A 397 2.77 -8.15 15.10
CA ASN A 397 1.51 -8.53 15.76
C ASN A 397 1.30 -7.77 17.09
N LEU A 398 1.90 -6.59 17.20
CA LEU A 398 1.99 -5.77 18.40
C LEU A 398 1.12 -4.53 18.26
N TRP A 399 0.80 -3.93 19.40
CA TRP A 399 0.28 -2.57 19.45
C TRP A 399 1.46 -1.63 19.74
N TRP A 400 2.13 -1.19 18.69
CA TRP A 400 3.34 -0.37 18.74
C TRP A 400 3.13 0.93 19.51
N GLU A 401 1.98 1.56 19.40
CA GLU A 401 1.71 2.86 20.04
C GLU A 401 1.34 2.73 21.53
N ALA A 402 1.13 1.51 22.05
CA ALA A 402 0.81 1.30 23.45
C ALA A 402 2.04 1.23 24.36
N ALA A 403 1.87 1.82 25.54
CA ALA A 403 2.72 1.52 26.69
C ALA A 403 2.64 0.02 27.05
N PRO A 404 3.67 -0.54 27.71
CA PRO A 404 3.70 -1.95 28.10
C PRO A 404 2.52 -2.28 29.03
N GLN A 405 1.64 -3.17 28.60
CA GLN A 405 0.50 -3.64 29.38
C GLN A 405 0.07 -5.04 28.94
N ASP A 406 -0.65 -5.71 29.84
CA ASP A 406 -1.28 -6.99 29.54
C ASP A 406 -2.46 -6.82 28.57
N THR A 407 -2.59 -7.75 27.64
CA THR A 407 -3.79 -7.89 26.81
C THR A 407 -4.67 -8.97 27.42
N VAL A 408 -5.84 -8.58 27.93
CA VAL A 408 -6.78 -9.51 28.58
C VAL A 408 -8.03 -9.67 27.71
N ILE A 409 -8.21 -10.87 27.17
CA ILE A 409 -9.40 -11.24 26.38
C ILE A 409 -10.07 -12.43 27.05
N GLU A 410 -11.37 -12.30 27.37
CA GLU A 410 -12.17 -13.36 28.01
C GLU A 410 -11.50 -13.98 29.26
N GLY A 411 -10.80 -13.15 30.04
CA GLY A 411 -10.09 -13.56 31.26
C GLY A 411 -8.74 -14.25 31.04
N VAL A 412 -8.29 -14.42 29.79
CA VAL A 412 -6.95 -14.91 29.47
C VAL A 412 -6.01 -13.72 29.28
N THR A 413 -4.94 -13.70 30.08
CA THR A 413 -3.92 -12.65 30.07
C THR A 413 -2.76 -13.02 29.16
N THR A 414 -2.47 -12.15 28.19
CA THR A 414 -1.25 -12.20 27.38
C THR A 414 -0.33 -11.05 27.81
N PRO A 415 0.80 -11.34 28.48
CA PRO A 415 1.72 -10.30 28.94
C PRO A 415 2.48 -9.67 27.76
N PRO A 416 3.00 -8.44 27.92
CA PRO A 416 3.76 -7.77 26.88
C PRO A 416 5.04 -8.54 26.53
N PHE A 417 5.35 -8.63 25.23
CA PHE A 417 6.58 -9.23 24.73
C PHE A 417 7.80 -8.48 25.28
N ALA A 418 8.79 -9.23 25.77
CA ALA A 418 9.99 -8.70 26.42
C ALA A 418 9.69 -7.67 27.54
N GLY A 419 8.51 -7.74 28.16
CA GLY A 419 8.05 -6.78 29.16
C GLY A 419 7.80 -5.36 28.64
N SER A 420 7.91 -5.12 27.32
CA SER A 420 7.99 -3.78 26.73
C SER A 420 7.01 -3.53 25.59
N TYR A 421 6.57 -4.58 24.89
CA TYR A 421 5.74 -4.44 23.70
C TYR A 421 4.41 -5.15 23.89
N THR A 422 3.34 -4.38 23.97
CA THR A 422 1.97 -4.89 24.14
C THR A 422 1.53 -5.64 22.89
N PHE A 423 0.93 -6.82 23.06
CA PHE A 423 0.33 -7.54 21.93
C PHE A 423 -0.95 -6.84 21.47
N ASN A 424 -1.25 -6.93 20.17
CA ASN A 424 -2.52 -6.46 19.64
C ASN A 424 -3.64 -7.50 19.88
N ALA A 425 -4.89 -7.13 19.63
CA ALA A 425 -6.01 -8.07 19.62
C ALA A 425 -6.40 -8.46 18.17
N ASP A 426 -7.13 -9.56 18.02
CA ASP A 426 -7.75 -9.92 16.74
C ASP A 426 -8.78 -8.84 16.32
N PRO A 427 -8.96 -8.55 15.01
CA PRO A 427 -10.00 -7.60 14.58
C PRO A 427 -11.40 -7.97 15.07
N MET A 428 -11.68 -9.26 15.24
CA MET A 428 -12.94 -9.78 15.77
C MET A 428 -13.06 -9.70 17.31
N ALA A 429 -12.04 -9.14 17.98
CA ALA A 429 -11.93 -9.02 19.43
C ALA A 429 -11.45 -7.61 19.87
N GLY A 430 -11.70 -6.59 19.05
CA GLY A 430 -11.35 -5.20 19.36
C GLY A 430 -9.90 -4.82 19.03
N GLY A 431 -9.27 -5.53 18.08
CA GLY A 431 -7.98 -5.16 17.51
C GLY A 431 -7.99 -3.80 16.82
N ARG A 432 -6.80 -3.34 16.44
CA ARG A 432 -6.62 -2.05 15.76
C ARG A 432 -5.47 -2.11 14.74
N PRO A 433 -5.48 -1.25 13.70
CA PRO A 433 -4.28 -1.01 12.91
C PRO A 433 -3.18 -0.45 13.83
N SER A 434 -1.95 -0.89 13.62
CA SER A 434 -0.79 -0.46 14.40
C SER A 434 0.46 -0.60 13.54
N GLY A 435 1.45 0.27 13.76
CA GLY A 435 2.69 0.27 12.98
C GLY A 435 2.66 1.27 11.83
N ALA A 436 3.82 1.44 11.18
CA ALA A 436 4.04 2.53 10.24
C ALA A 436 3.40 2.34 8.85
N ILE A 437 3.02 1.11 8.47
CA ILE A 437 2.77 0.77 7.06
C ILE A 437 1.35 0.25 6.77
N THR A 438 0.48 0.18 7.77
CA THR A 438 -0.85 -0.42 7.62
C THR A 438 -1.96 0.44 8.18
N ARG A 439 -3.08 0.53 7.44
CA ARG A 439 -4.34 1.14 7.91
C ARG A 439 -5.39 0.12 8.31
N LEU A 440 -5.10 -1.18 8.14
CA LEU A 440 -6.00 -2.29 8.47
C LEU A 440 -5.44 -3.13 9.62
N THR A 441 -6.32 -3.82 10.34
CA THR A 441 -5.96 -4.66 11.48
C THR A 441 -5.50 -6.05 11.02
N LEU A 442 -4.39 -6.53 11.58
CA LEU A 442 -3.87 -7.86 11.32
C LEU A 442 -4.65 -8.93 12.11
N HIS A 443 -5.18 -9.95 11.42
CA HIS A 443 -5.80 -11.12 12.05
C HIS A 443 -4.76 -11.97 12.81
N THR A 444 -5.18 -12.64 13.88
CA THR A 444 -4.33 -13.66 14.51
C THR A 444 -4.12 -14.84 13.56
N GLY A 445 -3.05 -15.61 13.78
CA GLY A 445 -2.82 -16.87 13.07
C GLY A 445 -4.05 -17.80 13.10
N TYR A 446 -4.71 -17.87 14.25
CA TYR A 446 -5.91 -18.66 14.46
C TYR A 446 -7.02 -18.24 13.50
N SER A 447 -7.37 -16.95 13.48
CA SER A 447 -8.45 -16.42 12.65
C SER A 447 -8.13 -16.55 11.17
N ILE A 448 -6.92 -16.17 10.75
CA ILE A 448 -6.58 -16.16 9.33
C ILE A 448 -6.53 -17.57 8.73
N ARG A 449 -6.22 -18.59 9.53
CA ARG A 449 -6.34 -19.99 9.13
C ARG A 449 -7.79 -20.37 8.78
N ARG A 450 -8.79 -19.92 9.56
CA ARG A 450 -10.21 -20.17 9.22
C ARG A 450 -10.63 -19.41 7.96
N VAL A 451 -10.16 -18.18 7.80
CA VAL A 451 -10.37 -17.40 6.56
C VAL A 451 -9.81 -18.16 5.36
N GLN A 452 -8.60 -18.73 5.46
CA GLN A 452 -8.01 -19.55 4.41
C GLN A 452 -8.88 -20.78 4.08
N GLN A 453 -9.41 -21.47 5.09
CA GLN A 453 -10.31 -22.61 4.89
C GLN A 453 -11.59 -22.20 4.17
N ALA A 454 -12.18 -21.07 4.54
CA ALA A 454 -13.37 -20.53 3.87
C ALA A 454 -13.09 -20.19 2.40
N PHE A 455 -11.90 -19.65 2.11
CA PHE A 455 -11.44 -19.40 0.75
C PHE A 455 -11.21 -20.68 -0.04
N ALA A 456 -10.47 -21.66 0.51
CA ALA A 456 -10.23 -22.95 -0.14
C ALA A 456 -11.52 -23.74 -0.42
N ALA A 457 -12.54 -23.57 0.43
CA ALA A 457 -13.84 -24.20 0.25
C ALA A 457 -14.68 -23.60 -0.90
N THR A 458 -14.28 -22.46 -1.46
CA THR A 458 -15.08 -21.72 -2.45
C THR A 458 -14.45 -21.82 -3.85
N PRO A 459 -15.25 -22.02 -4.91
CA PRO A 459 -14.74 -22.03 -6.28
C PRO A 459 -14.24 -20.66 -6.74
N VAL A 460 -13.47 -20.66 -7.83
CA VAL A 460 -13.01 -19.46 -8.54
C VAL A 460 -13.54 -19.49 -9.98
N PRO A 461 -13.93 -18.34 -10.56
CA PRO A 461 -14.28 -18.26 -11.98
C PRO A 461 -13.04 -18.54 -12.86
N ASP A 462 -13.20 -19.40 -13.85
CA ASP A 462 -12.18 -19.73 -14.83
C ASP A 462 -12.83 -19.92 -16.21
N PRO A 463 -12.71 -18.95 -17.13
CA PRO A 463 -13.28 -19.04 -18.48
C PRO A 463 -12.78 -20.25 -19.29
N SER A 464 -11.57 -20.75 -18.99
CA SER A 464 -10.98 -21.92 -19.65
C SER A 464 -11.57 -23.25 -19.15
N SER A 465 -12.25 -23.24 -18.00
CA SER A 465 -12.93 -24.42 -17.45
C SER A 465 -14.21 -24.74 -18.23
N ALA A 466 -14.47 -26.03 -18.43
CA ALA A 466 -15.70 -26.50 -19.08
C ALA A 466 -16.96 -26.03 -18.33
N THR A 467 -16.90 -25.95 -17.00
CA THR A 467 -17.99 -25.47 -16.13
C THR A 467 -17.98 -23.96 -15.92
N GLY A 468 -16.92 -23.26 -16.35
CA GLY A 468 -16.68 -21.85 -16.04
C GLY A 468 -16.09 -21.59 -14.65
N TYR A 469 -15.89 -22.64 -13.85
CA TYR A 469 -15.32 -22.53 -12.50
C TYR A 469 -14.35 -23.66 -12.21
N ARG A 470 -13.45 -23.44 -11.26
CA ARG A 470 -12.62 -24.47 -10.64
C ARG A 470 -12.67 -24.40 -9.13
N LYS A 471 -12.45 -25.52 -8.46
CA LYS A 471 -12.34 -25.59 -7.00
C LYS A 471 -11.12 -26.39 -6.61
N TRP A 472 -10.51 -26.01 -5.50
CA TRP A 472 -9.37 -26.71 -4.94
C TRP A 472 -9.79 -28.09 -4.42
N ASN A 473 -9.04 -29.12 -4.81
CA ASN A 473 -9.14 -30.45 -4.27
C ASN A 473 -7.95 -30.71 -3.33
N PRO A 474 -8.17 -30.77 -2.00
CA PRO A 474 -7.09 -30.96 -1.04
C PRO A 474 -6.44 -32.34 -1.11
N ALA A 475 -7.09 -33.34 -1.72
CA ALA A 475 -6.51 -34.68 -1.88
C ALA A 475 -5.52 -34.74 -3.05
N SER A 476 -5.80 -34.04 -4.15
CA SER A 476 -4.92 -33.97 -5.32
C SER A 476 -3.97 -32.76 -5.28
N HIS A 477 -4.17 -31.84 -4.34
CA HIS A 477 -3.47 -30.55 -4.25
C HIS A 477 -3.51 -29.77 -5.57
N SER A 478 -4.68 -29.71 -6.21
CA SER A 478 -4.85 -29.05 -7.51
C SER A 478 -6.23 -28.42 -7.70
N MET A 479 -6.34 -27.52 -8.69
CA MET A 479 -7.60 -26.87 -9.08
C MET A 479 -8.34 -27.68 -10.16
N GLU A 480 -9.50 -28.22 -9.82
CA GLU A 480 -10.28 -29.11 -10.69
C GLU A 480 -11.57 -28.42 -11.17
N PRO A 481 -12.09 -28.73 -12.39
CA PRO A 481 -13.37 -28.22 -12.86
C PRO A 481 -14.50 -28.50 -11.84
N PHE A 482 -15.28 -27.47 -11.53
CA PHE A 482 -16.36 -27.58 -10.53
C PHE A 482 -17.61 -26.85 -11.03
N ALA A 483 -18.80 -27.41 -10.83
CA ALA A 483 -20.07 -26.77 -11.16
C ALA A 483 -20.79 -26.36 -9.87
N PRO A 484 -20.80 -25.07 -9.50
CA PRO A 484 -21.38 -24.62 -8.23
C PRO A 484 -22.93 -24.61 -8.20
N GLY A 485 -23.60 -25.03 -9.27
CA GLY A 485 -25.05 -25.07 -9.40
C GLY A 485 -25.65 -23.90 -10.19
N GLY A 486 -24.86 -22.86 -10.48
CA GLY A 486 -25.23 -21.74 -11.33
C GLY A 486 -24.88 -21.93 -12.82
N PRO A 487 -25.35 -21.02 -13.69
CA PRO A 487 -24.96 -21.00 -15.10
C PRO A 487 -23.47 -20.68 -15.27
N LYS A 488 -22.88 -21.11 -16.38
CA LYS A 488 -21.53 -20.72 -16.79
C LYS A 488 -21.57 -19.26 -17.32
N PRO A 489 -20.68 -18.36 -16.87
CA PRO A 489 -20.54 -17.04 -17.46
C PRO A 489 -20.14 -17.13 -18.94
N VAL A 490 -20.78 -16.31 -19.79
CA VAL A 490 -20.36 -16.11 -21.19
C VAL A 490 -19.30 -15.02 -21.32
N HIS A 491 -19.29 -14.06 -20.39
CA HIS A 491 -18.22 -13.07 -20.23
C HIS A 491 -17.88 -12.92 -18.76
N SER A 492 -16.58 -12.86 -18.46
CA SER A 492 -16.06 -12.76 -17.10
C SER A 492 -15.16 -11.55 -16.93
N GLY A 493 -15.39 -10.82 -15.84
CA GLY A 493 -14.57 -9.66 -15.46
C GLY A 493 -14.70 -8.48 -16.42
N VAL A 494 -15.87 -8.29 -17.03
CA VAL A 494 -16.14 -7.18 -17.96
C VAL A 494 -16.90 -6.05 -17.27
N PRO A 495 -16.85 -4.80 -17.79
CA PRO A 495 -17.74 -3.73 -17.32
C PRO A 495 -19.21 -4.11 -17.53
N VAL A 496 -20.00 -4.01 -16.45
CA VAL A 496 -21.42 -4.37 -16.42
C VAL A 496 -22.31 -3.20 -16.06
N VAL A 497 -23.55 -3.22 -16.56
CA VAL A 497 -24.67 -2.58 -15.90
C VAL A 497 -25.50 -3.66 -15.22
N THR A 498 -25.63 -3.55 -13.91
CA THR A 498 -26.46 -4.43 -13.09
C THR A 498 -27.83 -3.79 -12.93
N LEU A 499 -28.84 -4.38 -13.57
CA LEU A 499 -30.22 -3.98 -13.39
C LEU A 499 -30.75 -4.63 -12.12
N VAL A 500 -31.04 -3.81 -11.11
CA VAL A 500 -31.68 -4.25 -9.86
C VAL A 500 -33.01 -3.54 -9.65
N GLY A 501 -33.88 -4.11 -8.83
CA GLY A 501 -35.13 -3.47 -8.45
C GLY A 501 -36.21 -4.46 -8.08
N PHE A 502 -37.47 -4.00 -8.09
CA PHE A 502 -38.62 -4.79 -7.70
C PHE A 502 -39.66 -4.87 -8.82
N PHE A 503 -40.26 -6.04 -9.01
CA PHE A 503 -41.40 -6.25 -9.90
C PHE A 503 -42.49 -7.05 -9.19
N ASP A 504 -43.74 -6.88 -9.64
CA ASP A 504 -44.86 -7.64 -9.11
C ASP A 504 -45.50 -8.50 -10.20
N PRO A 505 -45.36 -9.83 -10.17
CA PRO A 505 -46.00 -10.69 -11.15
C PRO A 505 -47.54 -10.66 -11.05
N ASP A 506 -48.11 -10.21 -9.92
CA ASP A 506 -49.55 -10.00 -9.74
C ASP A 506 -50.06 -8.64 -10.26
N ALA A 507 -49.17 -7.78 -10.77
CA ALA A 507 -49.50 -6.46 -11.29
C ALA A 507 -50.16 -5.48 -10.29
N ARG A 508 -49.96 -5.67 -8.97
CA ARG A 508 -50.54 -4.76 -7.94
C ARG A 508 -49.74 -3.49 -7.76
N PHE A 509 -48.43 -3.56 -8.01
CA PHE A 509 -47.52 -2.43 -7.92
C PHE A 509 -46.75 -2.24 -9.23
N ASP A 510 -46.27 -1.03 -9.44
CA ASP A 510 -45.41 -0.71 -10.57
C ASP A 510 -43.97 -1.15 -10.32
N THR A 511 -43.32 -1.59 -11.39
CA THR A 511 -41.91 -1.99 -11.38
C THR A 511 -41.03 -0.81 -10.98
N PHE A 512 -40.10 -1.07 -10.08
CA PHE A 512 -39.02 -0.16 -9.72
C PHE A 512 -37.73 -0.73 -10.29
N LEU A 513 -37.03 0.04 -11.14
CA LEU A 513 -35.79 -0.39 -11.79
C LEU A 513 -34.69 0.64 -11.52
N CYS A 514 -33.54 0.15 -11.11
CA CYS A 514 -32.33 0.92 -10.87
C CYS A 514 -31.15 0.29 -11.63
N PRO A 515 -30.57 0.98 -12.62
CA PRO A 515 -29.34 0.54 -13.25
C PRO A 515 -28.13 0.96 -12.41
N LEU A 516 -27.26 0.00 -12.07
CA LEU A 516 -25.99 0.23 -11.38
C LEU A 516 -24.84 -0.05 -12.34
N TYR A 517 -23.88 0.87 -12.48
CA TYR A 517 -22.79 0.73 -13.45
C TYR A 517 -21.50 0.33 -12.73
N GLY A 518 -20.97 -0.87 -13.00
CA GLY A 518 -19.75 -1.40 -12.39
C GLY A 518 -18.68 -1.75 -13.42
N ASN A 519 -17.41 -1.65 -13.03
CA ASN A 519 -16.26 -1.91 -13.91
C ASN A 519 -15.84 -3.39 -14.01
N TYR A 520 -16.45 -4.27 -13.21
CA TYR A 520 -16.15 -5.70 -13.19
C TYR A 520 -17.39 -6.52 -12.86
N GLY A 521 -17.72 -7.50 -13.70
CA GLY A 521 -18.79 -8.45 -13.42
C GLY A 521 -18.84 -9.63 -14.39
N GLN A 522 -19.74 -10.56 -14.09
CA GLN A 522 -20.04 -11.75 -14.89
C GLN A 522 -21.33 -11.52 -15.68
N VAL A 523 -21.35 -11.93 -16.95
CA VAL A 523 -22.55 -11.89 -17.80
C VAL A 523 -22.88 -13.31 -18.24
N PHE A 524 -24.18 -13.61 -18.28
CA PHE A 524 -24.72 -14.95 -18.51
C PHE A 524 -25.65 -14.97 -19.72
N ASP A 525 -25.76 -16.14 -20.35
CA ASP A 525 -26.87 -16.44 -21.25
C ASP A 525 -28.04 -16.94 -20.40
N LEU A 526 -28.99 -16.05 -20.12
CA LEU A 526 -30.10 -16.30 -19.20
C LEU A 526 -31.31 -16.86 -19.97
N PRO A 527 -32.08 -17.79 -19.36
CA PRO A 527 -33.13 -18.51 -20.08
C PRO A 527 -34.28 -17.58 -20.53
N PRO A 528 -34.82 -17.77 -21.74
CA PRO A 528 -36.03 -17.08 -22.18
C PRO A 528 -37.28 -17.64 -21.46
N PRO A 529 -38.39 -16.89 -21.42
CA PRO A 529 -39.63 -17.39 -20.84
C PRO A 529 -40.19 -18.58 -21.64
N ALA A 530 -40.69 -19.60 -20.95
CA ALA A 530 -41.22 -20.82 -21.58
C ALA A 530 -42.46 -20.59 -22.47
N SER A 531 -43.19 -19.49 -22.22
CA SER A 531 -44.34 -19.02 -22.98
C SER A 531 -44.36 -17.50 -22.94
N THR A 532 -44.97 -16.84 -23.92
CA THR A 532 -45.24 -15.39 -23.90
C THR A 532 -46.65 -15.06 -23.39
N SER A 533 -47.37 -16.05 -22.86
CA SER A 533 -48.70 -15.91 -22.26
C SER A 533 -48.68 -16.47 -20.84
N GLY A 534 -49.21 -15.70 -19.88
CA GLY A 534 -49.32 -16.10 -18.48
C GLY A 534 -48.00 -16.12 -17.71
N THR A 535 -46.94 -15.52 -18.26
CA THR A 535 -45.59 -15.51 -17.69
C THR A 535 -45.08 -14.08 -17.49
N ALA A 536 -44.16 -13.89 -16.55
CA ALA A 536 -43.43 -12.63 -16.38
C ALA A 536 -42.04 -12.72 -17.02
N TRP A 537 -41.58 -11.64 -17.67
CA TRP A 537 -40.24 -11.57 -18.24
C TRP A 537 -39.71 -10.14 -18.35
N LEU A 538 -38.39 -10.02 -18.47
CA LEU A 538 -37.72 -8.78 -18.84
C LEU A 538 -37.28 -8.85 -20.31
N GLU A 539 -37.75 -7.92 -21.14
CA GLU A 539 -37.34 -7.76 -22.53
C GLU A 539 -36.28 -6.65 -22.63
N ILE A 540 -35.08 -6.99 -23.10
CA ILE A 540 -33.99 -6.04 -23.34
C ILE A 540 -33.88 -5.83 -24.84
N SER A 541 -34.08 -4.58 -25.28
CA SER A 541 -33.97 -4.18 -26.69
C SER A 541 -32.87 -3.14 -26.86
N GLY A 542 -31.94 -3.38 -27.77
CA GLY A 542 -30.82 -2.47 -28.04
C GLY A 542 -30.16 -2.72 -29.40
N PRO A 543 -28.94 -2.19 -29.62
CA PRO A 543 -28.22 -2.34 -30.89
C PRO A 543 -27.97 -3.81 -31.29
N ALA A 544 -27.82 -4.70 -30.32
CA ALA A 544 -27.62 -6.13 -30.53
C ALA A 544 -28.93 -6.92 -30.80
N GLY A 545 -30.08 -6.24 -30.89
CA GLY A 545 -31.40 -6.83 -31.05
C GLY A 545 -32.19 -6.93 -29.75
N THR A 546 -33.23 -7.78 -29.76
CA THR A 546 -34.12 -7.99 -28.61
C THR A 546 -33.92 -9.37 -28.01
N ARG A 547 -33.73 -9.43 -26.69
CA ARG A 547 -33.70 -10.67 -25.90
C ARG A 547 -34.73 -10.64 -24.78
N ARG A 548 -35.26 -11.81 -24.41
CA ARG A 548 -36.20 -11.97 -23.30
C ARG A 548 -35.59 -12.85 -22.23
N ILE A 549 -35.74 -12.45 -20.98
CA ILE A 549 -35.20 -13.13 -19.80
C ILE A 549 -36.39 -13.52 -18.92
N ALA A 550 -36.54 -14.81 -18.63
CA ALA A 550 -37.62 -15.31 -17.78
C ALA A 550 -37.52 -14.76 -16.36
N LEU A 551 -38.67 -14.41 -15.75
CA LEU A 551 -38.78 -14.02 -14.34
C LEU A 551 -39.78 -14.93 -13.61
N GLY A 552 -39.76 -14.92 -12.28
CA GLY A 552 -40.75 -15.65 -11.47
C GLY A 552 -42.20 -15.26 -11.79
N ASN A 553 -43.03 -16.26 -12.08
CA ASN A 553 -44.45 -16.06 -12.45
C ASN A 553 -45.37 -15.80 -11.24
N ALA A 554 -44.85 -15.97 -10.02
CA ALA A 554 -45.55 -15.73 -8.76
C ALA A 554 -44.60 -15.02 -7.79
N ARG A 555 -45.17 -14.37 -6.77
CA ARG A 555 -44.39 -13.79 -5.69
C ARG A 555 -43.67 -14.91 -4.93
N HIS A 556 -42.36 -14.78 -4.74
CA HIS A 556 -41.56 -15.73 -3.98
C HIS A 556 -41.93 -15.71 -2.49
N ALA A 557 -42.36 -14.56 -1.98
CA ALA A 557 -42.83 -14.38 -0.62
C ALA A 557 -44.16 -13.61 -0.59
N ALA A 558 -45.08 -14.04 0.26
CA ALA A 558 -46.36 -13.36 0.44
C ALA A 558 -46.15 -11.92 0.91
N GLY A 559 -46.94 -10.98 0.37
CA GLY A 559 -46.87 -9.56 0.74
C GLY A 559 -45.72 -8.77 0.12
N GLN A 560 -44.77 -9.41 -0.56
CA GLN A 560 -43.61 -8.74 -1.17
C GLN A 560 -43.64 -8.84 -2.69
N MET A 561 -43.18 -7.77 -3.36
CA MET A 561 -42.71 -7.80 -4.74
C MET A 561 -41.47 -8.69 -4.85
N ASN A 562 -41.23 -9.27 -6.02
CA ASN A 562 -39.99 -9.98 -6.30
C ASN A 562 -38.89 -8.97 -6.60
N LYS A 563 -37.67 -9.28 -6.23
CA LYS A 563 -36.47 -8.54 -6.60
C LYS A 563 -35.81 -9.21 -7.79
N PHE A 564 -35.41 -8.44 -8.80
CA PHE A 564 -34.60 -8.94 -9.92
C PHE A 564 -33.18 -8.39 -9.87
N HIS A 565 -32.23 -9.11 -10.46
CA HIS A 565 -30.80 -8.76 -10.48
C HIS A 565 -30.13 -9.35 -11.74
N ILE A 566 -29.81 -8.51 -12.72
CA ILE A 566 -29.34 -8.97 -14.03
C ILE A 566 -28.16 -8.12 -14.51
N ASN A 567 -27.05 -8.76 -14.87
CA ASN A 567 -25.91 -8.10 -15.52
C ASN A 567 -26.06 -8.07 -17.05
N LEU A 568 -25.92 -6.89 -17.64
CA LEU A 568 -25.67 -6.69 -19.07
C LEU A 568 -24.27 -6.10 -19.26
N ARG A 569 -23.63 -6.28 -20.43
CA ARG A 569 -22.37 -5.58 -20.70
C ARG A 569 -22.64 -4.10 -20.91
N GLN A 570 -21.77 -3.23 -20.40
CA GLN A 570 -21.90 -1.80 -20.69
C GLN A 570 -21.72 -1.50 -22.18
N SER A 571 -20.96 -2.31 -22.92
CA SER A 571 -20.80 -2.19 -24.38
C SER A 571 -22.09 -2.43 -25.17
N ASP A 572 -23.12 -3.02 -24.56
CA ASP A 572 -24.41 -3.27 -25.22
C ASP A 572 -25.38 -2.08 -25.07
N LEU A 573 -24.99 -1.04 -24.32
CA LEU A 573 -25.79 0.16 -24.04
C LEU A 573 -25.76 1.18 -25.18
N PRO A 574 -26.79 2.05 -25.30
CA PRO A 574 -28.01 2.10 -24.49
C PRO A 574 -29.00 0.99 -24.85
N VAL A 575 -29.84 0.60 -23.88
CA VAL A 575 -30.92 -0.37 -24.11
C VAL A 575 -32.25 0.13 -23.52
N THR A 576 -33.35 -0.41 -24.00
CA THR A 576 -34.65 -0.34 -23.36
C THR A 576 -34.93 -1.64 -22.64
N ALA A 577 -35.20 -1.57 -21.33
CA ALA A 577 -35.65 -2.68 -20.52
C ALA A 577 -37.17 -2.60 -20.34
N THR A 578 -37.92 -3.54 -20.90
CA THR A 578 -39.38 -3.61 -20.77
C THR A 578 -39.76 -4.80 -19.92
N PHE A 579 -40.26 -4.53 -18.71
CA PHE A 579 -40.89 -5.55 -17.89
C PHE A 579 -42.28 -5.86 -18.45
N VAL A 580 -42.59 -7.16 -18.54
CA VAL A 580 -43.91 -7.66 -18.91
C VAL A 580 -44.40 -8.59 -17.81
N ASP A 581 -45.58 -8.30 -17.24
CA ASP A 581 -46.21 -9.17 -16.24
C ASP A 581 -47.08 -10.26 -16.88
N ARG A 582 -47.64 -11.15 -16.04
CA ARG A 582 -48.45 -12.28 -16.52
C ARG A 582 -49.71 -11.88 -17.30
N THR A 583 -50.18 -10.65 -17.12
CA THR A 583 -51.36 -10.11 -17.80
C THR A 583 -51.01 -9.53 -19.16
N GLY A 584 -49.72 -9.40 -19.47
CA GLY A 584 -49.21 -8.76 -20.67
C GLY A 584 -49.05 -7.24 -20.53
N ARG A 585 -49.25 -6.67 -19.33
CA ARG A 585 -48.99 -5.24 -19.07
C ARG A 585 -47.49 -4.99 -19.19
N ARG A 586 -47.12 -3.90 -19.86
CA ARG A 586 -45.74 -3.55 -20.21
C ARG A 586 -45.31 -2.27 -19.50
N GLN A 587 -44.13 -2.27 -18.91
CA GLN A 587 -43.49 -1.08 -18.31
C GLN A 587 -42.07 -0.97 -18.86
N SER A 588 -41.76 0.14 -19.54
CA SER A 588 -40.48 0.31 -20.24
C SER A 588 -39.60 1.37 -19.57
N PHE A 589 -38.32 1.06 -19.46
CA PHE A 589 -37.30 1.88 -18.84
C PHE A 589 -36.12 2.05 -19.82
N THR A 590 -35.66 3.29 -20.01
CA THR A 590 -34.43 3.54 -20.74
C THR A 590 -33.24 3.30 -19.81
N VAL A 591 -32.30 2.47 -20.23
CA VAL A 591 -31.00 2.27 -19.56
C VAL A 591 -29.95 2.97 -20.41
N PRO A 592 -29.50 4.18 -20.01
CA PRO A 592 -28.51 4.93 -20.76
C PRO A 592 -27.12 4.31 -20.63
N VAL A 593 -26.17 4.81 -21.42
CA VAL A 593 -24.74 4.60 -21.18
C VAL A 593 -24.34 5.19 -19.82
N PRO A 594 -23.28 4.68 -19.16
CA PRO A 594 -22.84 5.22 -17.88
C PRO A 594 -22.54 6.72 -17.97
N PRO A 595 -22.92 7.53 -16.96
CA PRO A 595 -22.70 8.97 -16.98
C PRO A 595 -21.22 9.36 -16.84
N ALA A 596 -20.38 8.44 -16.35
CA ALA A 596 -18.94 8.59 -16.23
C ALA A 596 -18.25 7.25 -16.49
N ALA A 597 -17.05 7.28 -17.06
CA ALA A 597 -16.23 6.09 -17.18
C ALA A 597 -15.58 5.76 -15.82
N LEU A 598 -15.77 4.53 -15.36
CA LEU A 598 -14.96 4.00 -14.25
C LEU A 598 -13.60 3.56 -14.81
N PRO A 599 -12.50 3.77 -14.06
CA PRO A 599 -11.23 3.12 -14.35
C PRO A 599 -11.38 1.60 -14.36
N ASP A 600 -10.45 0.90 -15.01
CA ASP A 600 -10.36 -0.56 -14.91
C ASP A 600 -10.23 -1.01 -13.44
N PRO A 601 -10.78 -2.17 -13.06
CA PRO A 601 -10.62 -2.69 -11.70
C PRO A 601 -9.14 -2.87 -11.34
N VAL A 602 -8.79 -2.70 -10.07
CA VAL A 602 -7.42 -3.00 -9.59
C VAL A 602 -7.33 -4.51 -9.40
N VAL A 603 -6.35 -5.14 -10.04
CA VAL A 603 -6.05 -6.56 -9.87
C VAL A 603 -4.70 -6.67 -9.18
N ILE A 604 -4.62 -7.44 -8.10
CA ILE A 604 -3.42 -7.65 -7.29
C ILE A 604 -3.17 -9.15 -7.15
N GLY A 605 -1.94 -9.57 -7.42
CA GLY A 605 -1.52 -10.97 -7.40
C GLY A 605 -1.86 -11.71 -8.70
N GLY A 606 -1.96 -13.03 -8.64
CA GLY A 606 -2.10 -13.87 -9.83
C GLY A 606 -0.82 -13.88 -10.68
N ASP A 607 -0.99 -13.97 -12.00
CA ASP A 607 0.13 -13.97 -12.95
C ASP A 607 0.72 -12.56 -13.14
N ASP A 608 -0.04 -11.53 -12.77
CA ASP A 608 0.30 -10.12 -12.89
C ASP A 608 1.10 -9.60 -11.68
N GLY A 609 1.16 -10.36 -10.58
CA GLY A 609 1.77 -9.93 -9.33
C GLY A 609 1.10 -8.69 -8.73
N TRP A 610 1.76 -8.00 -7.81
CA TRP A 610 1.26 -6.72 -7.26
C TRP A 610 1.71 -5.51 -8.11
N GLU A 611 2.67 -5.73 -9.01
CA GLU A 611 3.34 -4.72 -9.82
C GLU A 611 2.37 -3.95 -10.74
N THR A 612 1.34 -4.62 -11.27
CA THR A 612 0.30 -4.02 -12.11
C THR A 612 -0.66 -3.11 -11.35
N ALA A 613 -0.78 -3.26 -10.04
CA ALA A 613 -1.48 -2.32 -9.17
C ALA A 613 -0.57 -1.15 -8.75
N VAL A 614 0.71 -1.42 -8.53
CA VAL A 614 1.67 -0.42 -8.03
C VAL A 614 2.08 0.58 -9.11
N VAL A 615 2.65 0.10 -10.22
CA VAL A 615 3.33 0.95 -11.19
C VAL A 615 2.40 2.00 -11.84
N PRO A 616 1.19 1.67 -12.33
CA PRO A 616 0.37 2.66 -13.03
C PRO A 616 -0.54 3.49 -12.11
N ARG A 617 -0.83 3.04 -10.89
CA ARG A 617 -1.96 3.58 -10.11
C ARG A 617 -1.59 4.21 -8.79
N LEU A 618 -0.39 3.98 -8.25
CA LEU A 618 0.02 4.68 -7.04
C LEU A 618 0.07 6.19 -7.26
N PRO A 619 -0.34 7.01 -6.27
CA PRO A 619 -0.22 8.45 -6.38
C PRO A 619 1.25 8.86 -6.56
N ASP A 620 1.48 9.94 -7.28
CA ASP A 620 2.75 10.64 -7.23
C ASP A 620 2.80 11.53 -5.96
N PHE A 621 3.88 12.28 -5.79
CA PHE A 621 4.05 13.13 -4.62
C PHE A 621 3.14 14.35 -4.63
N THR A 622 2.42 14.65 -5.73
CA THR A 622 1.49 15.79 -5.74
C THR A 622 0.32 15.60 -4.79
N ARG A 623 -0.07 14.35 -4.51
CA ARG A 623 -1.07 14.05 -3.47
C ARG A 623 -0.58 14.38 -2.05
N TRP A 624 0.73 14.53 -1.87
CA TRP A 624 1.34 14.91 -0.59
C TRP A 624 1.50 16.44 -0.45
N ALA A 625 1.07 17.23 -1.44
CA ALA A 625 1.29 18.68 -1.48
C ALA A 625 -0.02 19.50 -1.52
N PRO A 626 -0.17 20.58 -0.70
CA PRO A 626 0.59 20.91 0.50
C PRO A 626 -0.27 21.01 1.76
N GLU A 627 0.16 20.32 2.83
CA GLU A 627 0.24 20.75 4.25
C GLU A 627 0.19 19.52 5.20
N PRO A 628 1.20 19.23 6.09
CA PRO A 628 2.66 19.48 6.09
C PRO A 628 3.42 18.21 6.67
N PRO A 629 4.75 18.16 6.96
CA PRO A 629 5.75 19.22 7.06
C PRO A 629 6.84 19.18 6.00
N VAL A 630 7.39 20.36 5.71
CA VAL A 630 8.76 20.48 5.22
C VAL A 630 9.67 19.72 6.19
N LEU A 631 10.53 18.87 5.69
CA LEU A 631 11.41 17.97 6.43
C LEU A 631 12.82 18.56 6.48
N ASP A 632 13.50 18.30 7.58
CA ASP A 632 14.84 18.84 7.82
C ASP A 632 15.94 18.09 7.03
N SER A 633 15.63 16.94 6.42
CA SER A 633 16.60 16.16 5.64
C SER A 633 15.95 15.21 4.62
N GLU A 634 16.68 14.90 3.56
CA GLU A 634 16.32 13.86 2.59
C GLU A 634 16.23 12.48 3.23
N GLN A 635 17.03 12.17 4.25
CA GLN A 635 16.97 10.89 4.96
C GLN A 635 15.61 10.66 5.63
N GLU A 636 15.06 11.70 6.25
CA GLU A 636 13.73 11.64 6.87
C GLU A 636 12.63 11.50 5.81
N LEU A 637 12.77 12.19 4.67
CA LEU A 637 11.86 12.01 3.54
C LEU A 637 11.90 10.57 3.03
N GLU A 638 13.09 10.03 2.77
CA GLU A 638 13.27 8.66 2.28
C GLU A 638 12.75 7.62 3.24
N ARG A 639 12.80 7.88 4.55
CA ARG A 639 12.19 7.03 5.57
C ARG A 639 10.65 7.00 5.44
N GLN A 640 10.02 8.17 5.32
CA GLN A 640 8.56 8.26 5.12
C GLN A 640 8.13 7.68 3.76
N LEU A 641 8.94 7.89 2.73
CA LEU A 641 8.77 7.24 1.44
C LEU A 641 8.89 5.73 1.55
N ALA A 642 9.82 5.21 2.34
CA ALA A 642 9.97 3.77 2.55
C ALA A 642 8.76 3.15 3.23
N ASP A 643 8.15 3.85 4.19
CA ASP A 643 6.91 3.41 4.83
C ASP A 643 5.72 3.43 3.84
N THR A 644 5.73 4.33 2.85
CA THR A 644 4.63 4.41 1.86
C THR A 644 4.84 3.49 0.66
N TYR A 645 6.02 3.53 0.03
CA TYR A 645 6.32 2.95 -1.29
C TYR A 645 7.29 1.77 -1.25
N GLY A 646 7.83 1.44 -0.07
CA GLY A 646 8.92 0.48 0.07
C GLY A 646 10.31 1.13 -0.10
N PRO A 647 11.38 0.34 0.11
CA PRO A 647 12.74 0.84 0.22
C PRO A 647 13.17 1.71 -0.96
N VAL A 648 13.88 2.79 -0.67
CA VAL A 648 14.50 3.62 -1.70
C VAL A 648 15.79 2.96 -2.15
N HIS A 649 15.82 2.52 -3.40
CA HIS A 649 16.99 1.91 -4.02
C HIS A 649 17.85 2.94 -4.73
N ALA A 650 19.17 2.74 -4.69
CA ALA A 650 20.10 3.46 -5.53
C ALA A 650 20.22 2.77 -6.90
N TRP A 651 20.33 3.57 -7.95
CA TRP A 651 20.59 3.06 -9.30
C TRP A 651 21.99 2.48 -9.42
N ARG A 652 22.10 1.42 -10.22
CA ARG A 652 23.35 0.69 -10.44
C ARG A 652 23.54 0.38 -11.92
N SER A 653 24.66 0.84 -12.48
CA SER A 653 25.02 0.64 -13.88
C SER A 653 25.30 -0.82 -14.24
N ASP A 654 25.73 -1.62 -13.26
CA ASP A 654 26.15 -3.02 -13.36
C ASP A 654 25.01 -4.03 -13.15
N ALA A 655 23.81 -3.57 -12.76
CA ALA A 655 22.69 -4.43 -12.37
C ALA A 655 21.38 -4.09 -13.12
N ARG A 656 21.45 -3.97 -14.46
CA ARG A 656 20.36 -3.51 -15.36
C ARG A 656 19.22 -4.52 -15.60
N SER A 657 19.23 -5.65 -14.89
CA SER A 657 18.24 -6.74 -15.01
C SER A 657 18.08 -7.44 -13.68
N GLY A 658 16.88 -8.00 -13.42
CA GLY A 658 16.59 -8.76 -12.21
C GLY A 658 16.14 -7.88 -11.03
N ARG A 659 15.59 -6.70 -11.31
CA ARG A 659 14.93 -5.82 -10.34
C ARG A 659 13.42 -5.93 -10.45
N ARG A 660 12.69 -5.54 -9.40
CA ARG A 660 11.24 -5.72 -9.37
C ARG A 660 10.55 -4.44 -9.83
N PRO A 661 9.68 -4.50 -10.86
CA PRO A 661 8.81 -3.38 -11.16
C PRO A 661 8.08 -2.91 -9.89
N GLY A 662 7.88 -1.61 -9.75
CA GLY A 662 7.27 -0.98 -8.58
C GLY A 662 8.21 -0.75 -7.39
N GLU A 663 9.49 -1.14 -7.48
CA GLU A 663 10.53 -0.66 -6.56
C GLU A 663 10.77 0.86 -6.74
N LEU A 664 10.94 1.55 -5.62
CA LEU A 664 11.24 2.98 -5.57
C LEU A 664 12.75 3.21 -5.71
N TYR A 665 13.14 4.15 -6.56
CA TYR A 665 14.54 4.55 -6.74
C TYR A 665 14.73 6.05 -6.49
N GLY A 666 15.81 6.37 -5.78
CA GLY A 666 16.31 7.73 -5.63
C GLY A 666 17.38 8.02 -6.69
N TYR A 667 17.23 9.15 -7.38
CA TYR A 667 18.13 9.60 -8.43
C TYR A 667 18.64 11.02 -8.14
N ASP A 668 19.96 11.14 -7.99
CA ASP A 668 20.62 12.44 -7.97
C ASP A 668 20.81 12.92 -9.41
N ASN A 669 19.87 13.73 -9.90
CA ASN A 669 19.88 14.16 -11.29
C ASN A 669 21.03 15.17 -11.52
N PRO A 670 22.05 14.83 -12.32
CA PRO A 670 23.23 15.69 -12.50
C PRO A 670 22.94 16.91 -13.40
N TYR A 671 21.84 16.90 -14.15
CA TYR A 671 21.48 17.97 -15.08
C TYR A 671 20.85 19.17 -14.39
N ASN A 672 20.05 18.92 -13.34
CA ASN A 672 19.36 19.96 -12.59
C ASN A 672 19.75 20.00 -11.10
N GLY A 673 20.56 19.03 -10.65
CA GLY A 673 20.95 18.88 -9.26
C GLY A 673 19.74 18.69 -8.36
N ARG A 674 18.81 17.79 -8.66
CA ARG A 674 17.68 17.49 -7.75
C ARG A 674 17.69 16.01 -7.36
N ARG A 675 17.33 15.73 -6.11
CA ARG A 675 17.03 14.37 -5.65
C ARG A 675 15.62 14.03 -6.11
N GLN A 676 15.51 13.08 -7.03
CA GLN A 676 14.27 12.72 -7.72
C GLN A 676 13.91 11.27 -7.44
N TYR A 677 12.62 10.97 -7.45
CA TYR A 677 12.11 9.65 -7.12
C TYR A 677 11.32 9.04 -8.26
N PHE A 678 11.59 7.77 -8.53
CA PHE A 678 10.99 7.04 -9.64
C PHE A 678 10.57 5.63 -9.23
N LEU A 679 9.42 5.16 -9.74
CA LEU A 679 9.10 3.74 -9.73
C LEU A 679 9.64 3.07 -10.99
N LEU A 680 10.23 1.89 -10.80
CA LEU A 680 10.65 1.03 -11.90
C LEU A 680 9.42 0.43 -12.61
N LYS A 681 9.35 0.48 -13.95
CA LYS A 681 8.22 -0.03 -14.75
C LYS A 681 8.38 -1.49 -15.22
N ALA A 682 9.60 -1.98 -15.32
CA ALA A 682 9.92 -3.29 -15.89
C ALA A 682 11.11 -3.95 -15.16
N ASP A 683 11.27 -5.26 -15.34
CA ASP A 683 12.34 -6.07 -14.72
C ASP A 683 13.74 -5.83 -15.30
N THR A 684 13.77 -5.06 -16.39
CA THR A 684 14.93 -4.50 -17.06
C THR A 684 14.78 -2.99 -17.11
N TYR A 685 15.89 -2.25 -17.09
CA TYR A 685 15.86 -0.80 -17.16
C TYR A 685 17.09 -0.19 -17.79
N TRP A 686 16.94 1.07 -18.18
CA TRP A 686 18.04 1.91 -18.64
C TRP A 686 18.16 3.17 -17.79
N TYR A 687 18.93 4.16 -18.26
CA TYR A 687 19.13 5.42 -17.55
C TYR A 687 17.80 6.14 -17.24
N PHE A 688 17.82 6.88 -16.14
CA PHE A 688 16.73 7.80 -15.80
C PHE A 688 16.53 8.87 -16.88
N PRO A 689 15.30 9.38 -17.03
CA PRO A 689 15.04 10.54 -17.88
C PRO A 689 15.70 11.80 -17.30
N THR A 690 16.15 12.69 -18.18
CA THR A 690 16.79 13.96 -17.76
C THR A 690 15.77 15.02 -17.31
N GLU A 691 14.57 14.98 -17.88
CA GLU A 691 13.54 16.03 -17.78
C GLU A 691 12.42 15.77 -16.76
N SER A 692 12.70 15.19 -15.59
CA SER A 692 11.71 15.01 -14.50
C SER A 692 10.35 14.44 -14.96
N THR A 693 10.38 13.47 -15.86
CA THR A 693 9.21 12.94 -16.58
C THR A 693 9.26 11.42 -16.61
N ASP A 694 8.17 10.79 -17.01
CA ASP A 694 8.13 9.37 -17.30
C ASP A 694 8.95 9.01 -18.55
N ASN A 695 9.50 7.79 -18.57
CA ASN A 695 9.95 7.12 -19.80
C ASN A 695 9.48 5.65 -19.82
N GLN A 696 9.99 4.84 -20.76
CA GLN A 696 9.61 3.43 -20.87
C GLN A 696 10.03 2.55 -19.67
N TRP A 697 11.00 3.00 -18.86
CA TRP A 697 11.56 2.26 -17.73
C TRP A 697 11.16 2.84 -16.37
N TRP A 698 10.93 4.14 -16.30
CA TRP A 698 10.77 4.88 -15.06
C TRP A 698 9.48 5.69 -15.05
N ARG A 699 8.75 5.64 -13.94
CA ARG A 699 7.63 6.53 -13.64
C ARG A 699 8.10 7.58 -12.64
N TYR A 700 8.03 8.85 -12.98
CA TYR A 700 8.40 9.93 -12.09
C TYR A 700 7.34 10.12 -10.99
N LEU A 701 7.79 10.21 -9.73
CA LEU A 701 6.90 10.49 -8.60
C LEU A 701 7.05 11.92 -8.06
N GLY A 702 8.23 12.52 -8.17
CA GLY A 702 8.47 13.85 -7.62
C GLY A 702 9.91 14.07 -7.17
N ASP A 703 10.18 15.26 -6.62
CA ASP A 703 11.49 15.67 -6.15
C ASP A 703 11.51 16.02 -4.66
N ALA A 704 12.65 15.78 -4.02
CA ALA A 704 12.83 16.03 -2.59
C ALA A 704 12.61 17.50 -2.23
N ASN A 705 12.91 18.45 -3.12
CA ASN A 705 12.81 19.89 -2.84
C ASN A 705 11.37 20.35 -2.55
N ALA A 706 10.37 19.58 -3.00
CA ALA A 706 8.97 19.83 -2.63
C ALA A 706 8.72 19.61 -1.12
N PHE A 707 9.52 18.74 -0.49
CA PHE A 707 9.32 18.28 0.89
C PHE A 707 10.47 18.62 1.82
N VAL A 708 11.68 18.85 1.33
CA VAL A 708 12.87 19.08 2.14
C VAL A 708 13.31 20.52 2.01
N ASP A 709 13.67 21.12 3.14
CA ASP A 709 14.33 22.40 3.18
C ASP A 709 15.63 22.26 3.97
N HIS A 710 16.74 22.45 3.26
CA HIS A 710 18.08 22.31 3.84
C HIS A 710 18.50 23.55 4.62
N ARG A 711 17.66 24.58 4.73
CA ARG A 711 17.89 25.73 5.61
C ARG A 711 17.48 25.35 7.04
N PRO A 712 18.16 25.91 8.07
CA PRO A 712 17.87 25.53 9.45
C PRO A 712 16.42 25.82 9.83
N ASN A 713 15.74 24.78 10.29
CA ASN A 713 14.42 24.89 10.92
C ASN A 713 14.50 25.81 12.16
N PRO A 714 13.72 26.91 12.22
CA PRO A 714 13.82 27.87 13.31
C PRO A 714 13.60 27.27 14.70
N LEU A 715 12.68 26.30 14.85
CA LEU A 715 12.41 25.62 16.12
C LEU A 715 13.63 24.79 16.60
N ARG A 716 14.21 24.00 15.69
CA ARG A 716 15.38 23.15 16.03
C ARG A 716 16.66 23.95 16.22
N ALA A 717 16.87 24.98 15.39
CA ALA A 717 18.03 25.86 15.46
C ALA A 717 18.18 26.47 16.86
N ARG A 718 17.06 26.87 17.47
CA ARG A 718 17.03 27.41 18.83
C ARG A 718 17.31 26.39 19.92
N ALA A 719 16.74 25.18 19.81
CA ALA A 719 17.02 24.12 20.76
C ALA A 719 18.53 23.80 20.84
N GLN A 720 19.28 24.07 19.77
CA GLN A 720 20.71 23.78 19.65
C GLN A 720 21.63 25.00 19.80
N ALA A 721 21.07 26.19 20.06
CA ALA A 721 21.79 27.46 20.12
C ALA A 721 22.74 27.64 21.33
N ALA A 722 22.93 26.63 22.18
CA ALA A 722 23.80 26.70 23.36
C ALA A 722 25.32 26.80 23.04
N SER A 723 25.69 27.00 21.78
CA SER A 723 27.09 27.07 21.32
C SER A 723 27.65 28.50 21.37
N ALA A 724 28.96 28.65 21.61
CA ALA A 724 29.60 29.96 21.72
C ALA A 724 29.75 30.73 20.40
N THR A 725 29.69 30.05 19.24
CA THR A 725 29.82 30.66 17.91
C THR A 725 28.79 30.09 16.93
N LEU A 726 28.45 30.86 15.87
CA LEU A 726 27.54 30.42 14.83
C LEU A 726 28.05 29.16 14.12
N ASP A 727 29.34 29.11 13.78
CA ASP A 727 29.97 27.97 13.11
C ASP A 727 29.81 26.67 13.92
N ALA A 728 29.98 26.74 15.24
CA ALA A 728 29.80 25.60 16.14
C ALA A 728 28.33 25.18 16.23
N ALA A 729 27.41 26.16 16.25
CA ALA A 729 25.97 25.89 16.22
C ALA A 729 25.54 25.19 14.93
N LEU A 730 25.97 25.69 13.76
CA LEU A 730 25.66 25.10 12.45
C LEU A 730 26.28 23.71 12.29
N LYS A 731 27.52 23.51 12.73
CA LYS A 731 28.18 22.19 12.76
C LYS A 731 27.39 21.18 13.58
N THR A 732 26.95 21.58 14.77
CA THR A 732 26.11 20.76 15.64
C THR A 732 24.77 20.45 14.97
N TYR A 733 24.16 21.46 14.32
CA TYR A 733 22.87 21.33 13.65
C TYR A 733 22.87 20.32 12.51
N TYR A 734 23.87 20.40 11.63
CA TYR A 734 24.03 19.47 10.51
C TYR A 734 24.79 18.19 10.87
N GLY A 735 25.15 18.00 12.14
CA GLY A 735 25.89 16.82 12.59
C GLY A 735 27.27 16.65 11.93
N THR A 736 27.92 17.76 11.54
CA THR A 736 29.20 17.76 10.82
C THR A 736 30.29 18.44 11.64
N THR A 737 31.51 17.93 11.58
CA THR A 737 32.68 18.55 12.21
C THR A 737 33.45 19.47 11.26
N GLN A 738 33.17 19.37 9.96
CA GLN A 738 33.90 20.04 8.90
C GLN A 738 33.25 21.38 8.53
N LEU A 739 34.08 22.43 8.46
CA LEU A 739 33.72 23.70 7.85
C LEU A 739 34.87 24.13 6.93
N VAL A 740 34.56 24.28 5.64
CA VAL A 740 35.52 24.75 4.64
C VAL A 740 35.26 26.21 4.32
N THR A 741 36.23 27.07 4.59
CA THR A 741 36.13 28.50 4.30
C THR A 741 36.79 28.84 2.97
N CYS A 742 36.01 29.36 2.03
CA CYS A 742 36.49 29.78 0.73
C CYS A 742 36.90 31.27 0.75
N PRO A 743 38.11 31.61 0.27
CA PRO A 743 38.69 32.94 0.38
C PRO A 743 37.98 33.98 -0.50
N ARG A 744 38.19 35.28 -0.21
CA ARG A 744 37.54 36.40 -0.93
C ARG A 744 38.07 36.61 -2.34
N SER A 745 39.29 36.20 -2.63
CA SER A 745 39.87 36.22 -3.97
C SER A 745 40.80 35.03 -4.20
N ARG A 746 40.99 34.62 -5.46
CA ARG A 746 41.94 33.57 -5.87
C ARG A 746 43.40 33.91 -5.56
N ALA A 747 43.70 35.17 -5.22
CA ALA A 747 45.04 35.68 -4.99
C ALA A 747 45.53 35.57 -3.53
N GLU A 748 44.66 35.22 -2.56
CA GLU A 748 45.00 35.27 -1.13
C GLU A 748 45.49 33.95 -0.51
N ALA A 749 45.42 32.80 -1.19
CA ALA A 749 46.12 31.55 -0.86
C ALA A 749 45.75 30.47 -1.89
N PRO A 750 46.59 29.45 -2.15
CA PRO A 750 46.10 28.23 -2.79
C PRO A 750 44.95 27.69 -1.94
N SER A 751 43.81 27.40 -2.56
CA SER A 751 42.69 26.74 -1.90
C SER A 751 43.24 25.56 -1.09
N PRO A 752 42.90 25.41 0.21
CA PRO A 752 43.42 24.29 0.96
C PRO A 752 43.01 23.01 0.22
N PRO A 753 43.87 21.97 0.18
CA PRO A 753 43.57 20.72 -0.51
C PRO A 753 42.53 19.92 0.28
N VAL A 754 41.38 20.54 0.55
CA VAL A 754 40.27 19.87 1.22
C VAL A 754 39.42 19.28 0.12
N ARG A 755 39.81 18.08 -0.31
CA ARG A 755 38.82 17.10 -0.75
C ARG A 755 38.07 16.67 0.50
N ALA A 756 37.04 17.42 0.87
CA ALA A 756 36.01 16.89 1.75
C ALA A 756 35.27 15.83 0.92
N GLY A 757 35.83 14.63 0.86
CA GLY A 757 35.23 13.49 0.16
C GLY A 757 33.98 12.95 0.85
N VAL A 758 33.34 13.78 1.68
CA VAL A 758 32.18 13.43 2.51
C VAL A 758 31.08 14.43 2.17
N VAL A 759 30.01 13.95 1.54
CA VAL A 759 28.76 14.69 1.35
C VAL A 759 28.25 15.18 2.71
N GLY A 760 27.73 16.41 2.80
CA GLY A 760 27.24 17.00 4.05
C GLY A 760 28.27 17.83 4.84
N ALA A 761 29.44 18.15 4.29
CA ALA A 761 30.33 19.15 4.90
C ALA A 761 29.74 20.57 4.77
N LEU A 762 30.00 21.42 5.77
CA LEU A 762 29.58 22.83 5.74
C LEU A 762 30.64 23.68 5.02
N TRP A 763 30.20 24.65 4.23
CA TRP A 763 31.07 25.54 3.46
C TRP A 763 30.68 27.00 3.72
N TYR A 764 31.68 27.87 3.83
CA TYR A 764 31.49 29.30 4.04
C TYR A 764 32.17 30.11 2.93
N ALA A 765 31.39 30.87 2.18
CA ALA A 765 31.88 31.78 1.15
C ALA A 765 32.19 33.16 1.76
N ALA A 766 33.47 33.46 2.01
CA ALA A 766 33.87 34.68 2.71
C ALA A 766 33.59 35.98 1.92
N ALA A 767 33.47 35.89 0.59
CA ALA A 767 33.16 37.02 -0.29
C ALA A 767 31.70 37.49 -0.13
N SER A 768 30.77 36.55 -0.03
CA SER A 768 29.33 36.82 0.08
C SER A 768 28.78 36.64 1.50
N ARG A 769 29.60 36.19 2.46
CA ARG A 769 29.22 35.87 3.85
C ARG A 769 28.05 34.87 3.93
N ARG A 770 28.10 33.81 3.11
CA ARG A 770 27.04 32.78 3.00
C ARG A 770 27.52 31.40 3.37
N TYR A 771 26.63 30.63 3.97
CA TYR A 771 26.84 29.22 4.27
C TYR A 771 26.16 28.33 3.24
N PHE A 772 26.80 27.20 2.96
CA PHE A 772 26.33 26.18 2.02
C PHE A 772 26.60 24.78 2.57
N LEU A 773 25.75 23.82 2.24
CA LEU A 773 25.92 22.42 2.60
C LEU A 773 26.30 21.62 1.35
N GLN A 774 27.38 20.83 1.43
CA GLN A 774 27.93 20.11 0.28
C GLN A 774 27.04 18.93 -0.14
N ARG A 775 26.75 18.86 -1.44
CA ARG A 775 25.92 17.81 -2.04
C ARG A 775 26.74 16.72 -2.72
N VAL A 776 27.85 17.11 -3.33
CA VAL A 776 28.70 16.21 -4.12
C VAL A 776 30.11 16.19 -3.54
N ALA A 777 30.65 15.00 -3.29
CA ALA A 777 31.96 14.82 -2.66
C ALA A 777 33.13 15.46 -3.44
N SER A 778 32.97 15.72 -4.73
CA SER A 778 33.99 16.36 -5.59
C SER A 778 33.93 17.90 -5.59
N ALA A 779 32.94 18.51 -4.95
CA ALA A 779 32.74 19.96 -4.98
C ALA A 779 33.90 20.73 -4.33
N GLY A 780 34.26 21.88 -4.91
CA GLY A 780 35.27 22.79 -4.38
C GLY A 780 34.79 24.24 -4.30
N CYS A 781 35.66 25.12 -3.81
CA CYS A 781 35.35 26.56 -3.69
C CYS A 781 34.93 27.23 -5.01
N GLY A 782 35.36 26.69 -6.15
CA GLY A 782 34.99 27.20 -7.48
C GLY A 782 33.55 26.89 -7.88
N ASP A 783 32.91 25.92 -7.23
CA ASP A 783 31.55 25.47 -7.55
C ASP A 783 30.50 26.15 -6.66
N LEU A 784 30.92 27.01 -5.72
CA LEU A 784 30.01 27.74 -4.84
C LEU A 784 29.18 28.77 -5.63
N PRO A 785 27.85 28.82 -5.44
CA PRO A 785 27.00 29.84 -6.06
C PRO A 785 27.40 31.25 -5.64
N GLY A 786 27.36 32.20 -6.59
CA GLY A 786 27.46 33.63 -6.29
C GLY A 786 26.15 34.23 -5.71
N THR A 787 25.04 33.50 -5.81
CA THR A 787 23.69 33.93 -5.40
C THR A 787 23.18 33.11 -4.20
N ALA A 788 22.13 33.58 -3.54
CA ALA A 788 21.48 32.91 -2.42
C ALA A 788 20.54 31.79 -2.90
N THR A 789 21.09 30.82 -3.64
CA THR A 789 20.34 29.74 -4.28
C THR A 789 21.13 28.43 -4.25
N ASP A 790 20.42 27.31 -4.26
CA ASP A 790 21.02 25.99 -4.47
C ASP A 790 21.64 25.87 -5.86
N ASN A 791 22.59 24.95 -6.02
CA ASN A 791 23.06 24.48 -7.32
C ASN A 791 23.37 22.97 -7.27
N ALA A 792 23.94 22.41 -8.34
CA ALA A 792 24.26 20.99 -8.43
C ALA A 792 25.26 20.50 -7.36
N ALA A 793 26.10 21.38 -6.81
CA ALA A 793 27.16 21.03 -5.87
C ALA A 793 26.82 21.36 -4.40
N PHE A 794 25.93 22.33 -4.17
CA PHE A 794 25.68 22.93 -2.85
C PHE A 794 24.20 23.27 -2.64
N TRP A 795 23.72 23.01 -1.42
CA TRP A 795 22.48 23.61 -0.90
C TRP A 795 22.80 24.92 -0.19
N TYR A 796 22.01 25.96 -0.43
CA TYR A 796 22.12 27.23 0.25
C TYR A 796 21.55 27.13 1.67
N VAL A 797 22.37 27.45 2.66
CA VAL A 797 21.98 27.37 4.08
C VAL A 797 21.45 28.71 4.59
N GLY A 798 22.08 29.81 4.22
CA GLY A 798 21.71 31.15 4.68
C GLY A 798 22.86 32.14 4.69
N GLU A 799 22.53 33.42 4.86
CA GLU A 799 23.52 34.47 5.09
C GLU A 799 23.97 34.46 6.56
N ALA A 800 25.23 34.81 6.82
CA ALA A 800 25.80 34.75 8.16
C ALA A 800 25.03 35.62 9.17
N ASP A 801 24.53 36.79 8.76
CA ASP A 801 23.80 37.70 9.64
C ASP A 801 22.41 37.15 10.01
N ASP A 802 21.69 36.58 9.03
CA ASP A 802 20.37 35.95 9.25
C ASP A 802 20.49 34.70 10.13
N LEU A 803 21.50 33.86 9.86
CA LEU A 803 21.77 32.67 10.67
C LEU A 803 22.22 33.04 12.08
N THR A 804 22.98 34.13 12.25
CA THR A 804 23.32 34.66 13.58
C THR A 804 22.06 35.11 14.30
N ALA A 805 21.14 35.81 13.63
CA ALA A 805 19.87 36.19 14.22
C ALA A 805 19.06 34.95 14.64
N LEU A 806 18.98 33.93 13.78
CA LEU A 806 18.22 32.70 14.00
C LEU A 806 18.78 31.79 15.09
N PHE A 807 20.10 31.65 15.22
CA PHE A 807 20.70 30.80 16.24
C PHE A 807 20.97 31.58 17.52
N MET A 808 21.56 32.77 17.42
CA MET A 808 22.28 33.37 18.56
C MET A 808 21.52 34.49 19.26
N ARG A 809 20.59 35.20 18.58
CA ARG A 809 19.93 36.41 19.12
C ARG A 809 18.51 36.13 19.61
N PRO A 810 18.02 36.66 20.75
CA PRO A 810 16.60 36.62 21.09
C PRO A 810 15.70 37.21 19.97
N MET A 811 14.52 36.64 19.75
CA MET A 811 13.54 37.11 18.75
C MET A 811 12.21 37.44 19.43
N ALA A 812 11.47 38.40 18.87
CA ALA A 812 10.09 38.62 19.26
C ALA A 812 9.20 37.46 18.77
N ARG A 813 8.09 37.17 19.46
CA ARG A 813 7.16 36.09 19.06
C ARG A 813 6.67 36.23 17.62
N SER A 814 6.36 37.46 17.18
CA SER A 814 5.93 37.74 15.80
C SER A 814 7.05 37.62 14.75
N GLU A 815 8.32 37.70 15.16
CA GLU A 815 9.46 37.41 14.30
C GLU A 815 9.65 35.88 14.19
N ALA A 816 9.59 35.17 15.31
CA ALA A 816 9.65 33.71 15.35
C ALA A 816 8.53 33.05 14.53
N ASP A 817 7.29 33.51 14.68
CA ASP A 817 6.12 32.99 13.97
C ASP A 817 6.25 33.19 12.44
N ARG A 818 6.75 34.35 12.00
CA ARG A 818 7.04 34.61 10.57
C ARG A 818 8.16 33.73 10.02
N HIS A 819 9.26 33.57 10.77
CA HIS A 819 10.34 32.66 10.34
C HIS A 819 9.84 31.23 10.23
N GLN A 820 9.00 30.80 11.16
CA GLN A 820 8.45 29.46 11.15
C GLN A 820 7.44 29.26 10.02
N ALA A 821 6.57 30.24 9.76
CA ALA A 821 5.59 30.20 8.67
C ALA A 821 6.31 30.14 7.31
N ALA A 822 7.35 30.98 7.14
CA ALA A 822 8.18 30.96 5.94
C ALA A 822 8.90 29.62 5.73
N TRP A 823 9.39 28.99 6.81
CA TRP A 823 10.05 27.68 6.73
C TRP A 823 9.06 26.57 6.32
N TYR A 824 7.85 26.56 6.89
CA TYR A 824 6.80 25.63 6.49
C TYR A 824 6.09 26.01 5.18
N ARG A 825 6.49 27.12 4.55
CA ARG A 825 5.92 27.64 3.29
C ARG A 825 4.42 27.92 3.39
N VAL A 826 3.98 28.39 4.55
CA VAL A 826 2.59 28.84 4.79
C VAL A 826 2.54 30.34 5.01
N ASP A 827 1.41 30.95 4.67
CA ASP A 827 1.21 32.39 4.87
C ASP A 827 1.16 32.75 6.38
N ARG A 828 0.54 31.88 7.19
CA ARG A 828 0.46 32.00 8.65
C ARG A 828 0.07 30.67 9.31
N PHE A 829 0.26 30.60 10.62
CA PHE A 829 -0.36 29.58 11.46
C PHE A 829 -1.84 29.90 11.70
N LEU A 830 -2.64 28.84 11.83
CA LEU A 830 -4.03 28.92 12.24
C LEU A 830 -4.13 29.02 13.77
N GLU A 831 -5.20 29.66 14.23
CA GLU A 831 -5.55 29.73 15.65
C GLU A 831 -6.58 28.67 16.03
N TRP A 832 -6.71 28.37 17.33
CA TRP A 832 -7.62 27.35 17.85
C TRP A 832 -9.07 27.44 17.31
N GLY A 833 -9.56 28.67 17.06
CA GLY A 833 -10.91 28.92 16.58
C GLY A 833 -11.16 28.50 15.12
N GLU A 834 -10.12 28.17 14.37
CA GLU A 834 -10.20 27.85 12.94
C GLU A 834 -10.19 26.34 12.67
N ARG A 835 -10.11 25.50 13.71
CA ARG A 835 -10.05 24.05 13.56
C ARG A 835 -11.38 23.44 13.09
N GLY A 836 -11.29 22.43 12.24
CA GLY A 836 -12.40 21.60 11.77
C GLY A 836 -11.88 20.39 10.99
N GLU A 837 -12.77 19.62 10.38
CA GLU A 837 -12.37 18.50 9.52
C GLU A 837 -11.58 18.97 8.29
N GLY A 838 -11.93 20.13 7.73
CA GLY A 838 -11.23 20.74 6.60
C GLY A 838 -9.85 21.32 6.92
N THR A 839 -9.41 21.24 8.18
CA THR A 839 -8.09 21.74 8.61
C THR A 839 -7.18 20.66 9.18
N VAL A 840 -7.52 19.38 9.01
CA VAL A 840 -6.57 18.28 9.27
C VAL A 840 -5.36 18.45 8.34
N GLY A 841 -4.16 18.29 8.90
CA GLY A 841 -2.91 18.63 8.23
C GLY A 841 -2.62 20.14 8.21
N ARG A 842 -3.40 21.01 8.82
CA ARG A 842 -3.02 22.43 8.87
C ARG A 842 -2.13 22.73 10.07
N LEU A 843 -1.31 23.75 9.94
CA LEU A 843 -0.38 24.23 10.97
C LEU A 843 -1.06 25.23 11.90
N PHE A 844 -0.90 25.02 13.20
CA PHE A 844 -1.46 25.89 14.24
C PHE A 844 -0.38 26.37 15.20
N HIS A 845 -0.65 27.50 15.85
CA HIS A 845 0.12 27.95 16.99
C HIS A 845 -0.76 28.11 18.24
N TYR A 846 -0.13 28.12 19.40
CA TYR A 846 -0.79 28.28 20.68
C TYR A 846 0.08 29.10 21.64
N GLU A 847 -0.48 30.20 22.14
CA GLU A 847 0.13 30.93 23.24
C GLU A 847 -0.05 30.16 24.55
N ASN A 848 0.94 29.34 24.88
CA ASN A 848 0.92 28.52 26.07
C ASN A 848 1.30 29.34 27.31
N THR A 849 0.27 29.79 28.01
CA THR A 849 0.41 30.58 29.26
C THR A 849 0.98 29.76 30.42
N TYR A 850 0.85 28.43 30.41
CA TYR A 850 1.39 27.55 31.46
C TYR A 850 2.91 27.43 31.42
N ARG A 851 3.50 27.51 30.22
CA ARG A 851 4.95 27.40 29.99
C ARG A 851 5.60 28.72 29.57
N ASN A 852 4.81 29.78 29.39
CA ASN A 852 5.19 31.07 28.83
C ASN A 852 5.90 30.91 27.47
N THR A 853 5.32 30.10 26.60
CA THR A 853 5.87 29.78 25.27
C THR A 853 4.85 30.06 24.17
N LEU A 854 5.34 30.17 22.94
CA LEU A 854 4.54 30.04 21.73
C LEU A 854 4.80 28.63 21.18
N ASP A 855 3.79 27.76 21.24
CA ASP A 855 3.87 26.35 20.86
C ASP A 855 3.27 26.16 19.45
N TYR A 856 3.80 25.21 18.69
CA TYR A 856 3.39 24.95 17.30
C TYR A 856 2.93 23.51 17.12
N PHE A 857 1.87 23.31 16.35
CA PHE A 857 1.23 22.01 16.18
C PHE A 857 0.77 21.77 14.74
N VAL A 858 0.62 20.49 14.36
CA VAL A 858 -0.21 20.06 13.21
C VAL A 858 -1.47 19.40 13.73
N GLN A 859 -2.63 19.72 13.15
CA GLN A 859 -3.86 19.00 13.44
C GLN A 859 -3.83 17.64 12.74
N GLN A 860 -3.94 16.54 13.48
CA GLN A 860 -3.94 15.17 12.93
C GLN A 860 -5.34 14.61 12.73
N GLU A 861 -6.35 15.13 13.45
CA GLU A 861 -7.71 14.56 13.46
C GLU A 861 -8.79 15.65 13.34
N GLY A 862 -9.84 15.34 12.58
CA GLY A 862 -11.03 16.18 12.44
C GLY A 862 -11.89 16.10 13.71
N GLY A 863 -11.54 16.89 14.71
CA GLY A 863 -12.15 16.78 16.06
C GLY A 863 -11.21 17.10 17.21
N ALA A 864 -9.95 17.45 16.92
CA ALA A 864 -8.97 17.86 17.92
C ALA A 864 -9.55 18.94 18.87
N TYR A 865 -9.56 18.68 20.17
CA TYR A 865 -10.36 19.48 21.12
C TYR A 865 -9.57 20.62 21.76
N TYR A 866 -8.60 20.32 22.61
CA TYR A 866 -7.72 21.30 23.24
C TYR A 866 -6.27 21.07 22.81
N PHE A 867 -5.50 22.16 22.69
CA PHE A 867 -4.05 22.04 22.56
C PHE A 867 -3.46 21.36 23.81
N PRO A 868 -2.56 20.39 23.65
CA PRO A 868 -1.73 19.91 24.74
C PRO A 868 -0.93 21.06 25.35
N THR A 869 -0.99 21.23 26.67
CA THR A 869 -0.30 22.31 27.39
C THR A 869 1.06 21.89 27.94
N ASP A 870 1.36 20.60 27.87
CA ASP A 870 2.57 19.97 28.39
C ASP A 870 3.70 19.86 27.36
N GLN A 871 3.46 20.36 26.13
CA GLN A 871 4.39 20.33 25.00
C GLN A 871 4.64 18.91 24.47
N ALA A 872 3.57 18.11 24.42
CA ALA A 872 3.55 16.78 23.83
C ALA A 872 2.52 16.68 22.70
N SER A 873 2.67 15.68 21.85
CA SER A 873 1.62 15.27 20.90
C SER A 873 0.50 14.55 21.65
N GLY A 874 -0.75 14.76 21.22
CA GLY A 874 -1.93 14.13 21.82
C GLY A 874 -3.22 14.88 21.51
N GLY A 875 -4.36 14.22 21.72
CA GLY A 875 -5.69 14.84 21.55
C GLY A 875 -5.98 15.33 20.13
N GLY A 876 -5.44 14.66 19.12
CA GLY A 876 -5.55 15.04 17.71
C GLY A 876 -4.51 16.07 17.23
N TRP A 877 -3.46 16.34 18.02
CA TRP A 877 -2.39 17.29 17.69
C TRP A 877 -1.00 16.64 17.69
N LEU A 878 -0.18 16.99 16.69
CA LEU A 878 1.26 16.69 16.63
C LEU A 878 2.04 17.93 17.07
N TYR A 879 2.80 17.83 18.16
CA TYR A 879 3.64 18.93 18.64
C TYR A 879 4.92 19.07 17.81
N LEU A 880 5.23 20.28 17.36
CA LEU A 880 6.39 20.57 16.51
C LEU A 880 7.54 21.23 17.28
N GLY A 881 7.24 21.88 18.40
CA GLY A 881 8.22 22.65 19.17
C GLY A 881 7.64 23.95 19.73
N SER A 882 8.50 24.73 20.38
CA SER A 882 8.11 26.01 20.96
C SER A 882 9.20 27.08 20.90
N PHE A 883 8.77 28.32 21.02
CA PHE A 883 9.62 29.48 21.27
C PHE A 883 9.33 30.06 22.67
N ARG A 884 10.38 30.50 23.37
CA ARG A 884 10.28 31.24 24.64
C ARG A 884 10.47 32.73 24.41
#